data_AF-H1LX90-F1
#
_entry.id   AF-H1LX90-F1
#
_cell.length_a   1.000
_cell.length_b   1.000
_cell.length_c   1.000
_cell.angle_alpha   90.00
_cell.angle_beta   90.00
_cell.angle_gamma   90.00
#
_symmetry.space_group_name_H-M   'P 1'
#
loop_
_entity.id
_entity.type
_entity.pdbx_description
1 polymer ?
#
loop_
_entity_poly.entity_id
_entity_poly.type
_entity_poly.pdbx_seq_one_letter_code
_entity_poly.pdbx_strand_id
1 'polypeptide(L)'
;MGLLELAKKYGKDEYGLLKENPGLCNLSFFSSLALGNTEWLNIKGRTLFLGSQVAVLDDLIKKSKVYVYEEEPEKLESIKAVFESNIEYIKAFENIDFNEFDTVIAYGSDMVSKLMSVKKPDKKIVLVFDNRYGLNYFEDEFGDKNALSVKVVRNWIGKSDTYYPYPNYRYVYKLFSDKEMPSGGELSQIKAYDYPKFALKDIGDRFCEAAKSNDFDSFANSYVIVSGGDEESIYIKYNRTRLLKYQIKTEIRSKDNKKYVVKSALKKDGIPHILGMYDKSKLIKNDNVNVLKGVFKNAGEISFAFIEGKSLSTVCVECINYSLDKFIEKLCEYVDKIIDKDALNLDAISYNFIFEGDKLTAIDCEWVYDSSMDFIKDRKTFIKYRALHNFYQNNAEKIKDKFGLNEEEFLSKFEIDDMDGLDFIERQFQEYIHGDYQEVYLDNYFVETVSRDTLNEGLEALKELPYAKNKIRELDAINQDRELAIKEMTRLRTLTDNHVNNLGIIIDNLRHENEELAKTLNVYNGNLSIPFRIRRKLSTIYNKKYPKGSVERKKLNYRIMSITHPIKYFKLTHSAEGKNLIEGEFKIGDIYREKGKLNFPYVENPKVSIIIPVYNQIHYTYACLVSLLENTDEYSYEVIIADDVSTDATSEIDKFVSGLVIARNETNQGFLKNCNNAAKKARGEYIFFLNNDTTVEKNWLPPLIKLLESDKSIGMVGSKLVYPDGRLQEAGGIIWSDGSGWNYGRCDDPNKPEYNYVRDVDYISGAAIMLSRKLWEEIGGFDTRYAPAYCEDSDLAFEVRKRNLRVVYQPLSVVIHFEGVSNGTDVNGTGLKRYQVENNKKLQEKWSEEFKNQYDNVGVPNAFRARERSRGKKVILFVDHYVPTFDKDAGSKTTFQYIKMFIERGYVVKFLPDNFAKSEPYTTILEQMGVEVLYGNEMRTNIFEWIENNQSNIDIAYLNRPHIATKYIDFIREKTNIKVIYYGHDLHFLRERREYELTGDVEKKNASAYWKSMELDLMRKASISYYPSNVEVDYIHTFDKKINAKAITAYVFDKFMDIDYNPDVREGVLFVGGFSHPPNADALKYFLESMWDEIYAQIKAPFYIVGSNATDEIKAMHNEAKGIIFKGFVSEEELKELYTKVRLVVVPLRYGAGVKGKVIEALYYGDPVITTSVGAEGIDNSYNQMLIADEPDEFITKCVALYTDKEALKNMHMEATEYVKNRHSIDAVWKIIKEDF
;
A
#
# COMPACT_ATOMS: atom_id res chain seq x y z
N MET A 1 -11.17 3.90 1.79
CA MET A 1 -12.31 3.79 2.71
C MET A 1 -12.73 5.19 3.11
N GLY A 2 -14.04 5.46 3.14
CA GLY A 2 -14.58 6.74 3.65
C GLY A 2 -14.49 6.85 5.18
N LEU A 3 -14.71 8.03 5.75
CA LEU A 3 -14.54 8.28 7.19
C LEU A 3 -15.49 7.39 8.03
N LEU A 4 -16.73 7.23 7.55
CA LEU A 4 -17.76 6.40 8.18
C LEU A 4 -17.39 4.90 8.18
N GLU A 5 -16.75 4.41 7.12
CA GLU A 5 -16.36 2.99 7.02
C GLU A 5 -15.23 2.69 8.02
N LEU A 6 -14.28 3.61 8.15
CA LEU A 6 -13.20 3.52 9.14
C LEU A 6 -13.77 3.56 10.56
N ALA A 7 -14.70 4.47 10.83
CA ALA A 7 -15.40 4.56 12.11
C ALA A 7 -16.15 3.26 12.45
N LYS A 8 -16.84 2.64 11.49
CA LYS A 8 -17.52 1.35 11.67
C LYS A 8 -16.57 0.18 11.88
N LYS A 9 -15.44 0.15 11.15
CA LYS A 9 -14.48 -0.96 11.18
C LYS A 9 -13.65 -0.97 12.47
N TYR A 10 -13.11 0.20 12.86
CA TYR A 10 -12.15 0.28 13.96
C TYR A 10 -12.78 0.82 15.25
N GLY A 11 -13.90 1.56 15.17
CA GLY A 11 -14.55 2.13 16.35
C GLY A 11 -13.59 3.01 17.15
N LYS A 12 -13.19 2.54 18.34
CA LYS A 12 -12.24 3.22 19.24
C LYS A 12 -10.82 2.64 19.19
N ASP A 13 -10.55 1.64 18.34
CA ASP A 13 -9.23 1.04 18.15
C ASP A 13 -8.36 1.90 17.21
N GLU A 14 -7.90 3.02 17.76
CA GLU A 14 -6.98 3.92 17.06
C GLU A 14 -5.68 3.23 16.65
N TYR A 15 -5.11 2.36 17.49
CA TYR A 15 -3.84 1.70 17.19
C TYR A 15 -3.97 0.77 15.98
N GLY A 16 -5.03 -0.05 15.92
CA GLY A 16 -5.33 -0.88 14.76
C GLY A 16 -5.60 -0.06 13.50
N LEU A 17 -6.35 1.05 13.63
CA LEU A 17 -6.61 1.98 12.53
C LEU A 17 -5.31 2.54 11.94
N LEU A 18 -4.43 3.10 12.77
CA LEU A 18 -3.18 3.73 12.34
C LEU A 18 -2.19 2.71 11.77
N LYS A 19 -2.13 1.51 12.36
CA LYS A 19 -1.25 0.43 11.89
C LYS A 19 -1.67 -0.14 10.54
N GLU A 20 -2.96 -0.31 10.29
CA GLU A 20 -3.47 -0.83 9.02
C GLU A 20 -3.59 0.23 7.93
N ASN A 21 -3.56 1.52 8.29
CA ASN A 21 -3.77 2.64 7.36
C ASN A 21 -2.74 3.77 7.55
N PRO A 22 -1.43 3.51 7.36
CA PRO A 22 -0.37 4.49 7.60
C PRO A 22 -0.46 5.75 6.69
N GLY A 23 -1.15 5.67 5.55
CA GLY A 23 -1.33 6.77 4.59
C GLY A 23 -2.68 7.51 4.66
N LEU A 24 -3.42 7.41 5.77
CA LEU A 24 -4.76 8.00 5.88
C LEU A 24 -4.71 9.53 5.85
N CYS A 25 -5.47 10.19 4.97
CA CYS A 25 -5.42 11.67 4.88
C CYS A 25 -6.08 12.39 6.06
N ASN A 26 -7.01 11.74 6.77
CA ASN A 26 -7.78 12.32 7.90
C ASN A 26 -7.33 11.79 9.27
N LEU A 27 -6.04 11.47 9.43
CA LEU A 27 -5.49 10.89 10.67
C LEU A 27 -5.87 11.69 11.93
N SER A 28 -5.95 13.03 11.84
CA SER A 28 -6.33 13.91 12.95
C SER A 28 -7.73 13.66 13.52
N PHE A 29 -8.67 13.12 12.73
CA PHE A 29 -10.05 12.85 13.16
C PHE A 29 -10.16 11.73 14.20
N PHE A 30 -9.25 10.76 14.16
CA PHE A 30 -9.24 9.64 15.10
C PHE A 30 -8.13 9.77 16.15
N SER A 31 -7.29 10.81 16.06
CA SER A 31 -6.07 10.92 16.86
C SER A 31 -6.35 11.19 18.34
N SER A 32 -5.85 10.35 19.23
CA SER A 32 -5.88 10.56 20.68
C SER A 32 -4.93 11.66 21.16
N LEU A 33 -4.06 12.20 20.29
CA LEU A 33 -3.22 13.36 20.60
C LEU A 33 -4.06 14.63 20.75
N ALA A 34 -5.19 14.75 20.04
CA ALA A 34 -6.12 15.88 20.15
C ALA A 34 -6.80 15.98 21.51
N LEU A 35 -6.79 14.90 22.30
CA LEU A 35 -7.36 14.88 23.65
C LEU A 35 -6.68 15.88 24.59
N GLY A 36 -5.41 16.23 24.32
CA GLY A 36 -4.65 17.19 25.11
C GLY A 36 -5.27 18.59 25.20
N ASN A 37 -6.22 18.93 24.32
CA ASN A 37 -6.94 20.20 24.38
C ASN A 37 -7.95 20.29 25.52
N THR A 38 -8.59 19.17 25.90
CA THR A 38 -9.77 19.19 26.78
C THR A 38 -9.62 18.34 28.04
N GLU A 39 -8.69 17.39 28.07
CA GLU A 39 -8.64 16.39 29.16
C GLU A 39 -8.31 16.95 30.54
N TRP A 40 -7.63 18.10 30.59
CA TRP A 40 -7.23 18.77 31.82
C TRP A 40 -8.28 19.77 32.33
N LEU A 41 -9.26 20.10 31.49
CA LEU A 41 -10.32 21.03 31.85
C LEU A 41 -11.24 20.43 32.92
N ASN A 42 -11.58 21.25 33.91
CA ASN A 42 -12.60 20.91 34.89
C ASN A 42 -14.00 21.02 34.26
N ILE A 43 -14.55 19.89 33.78
CA ILE A 43 -15.85 19.81 33.11
C ILE A 43 -16.84 19.07 34.01
N LYS A 44 -18.03 19.64 34.21
CA LYS A 44 -19.11 19.08 35.03
C LYS A 44 -20.47 19.40 34.41
N GLY A 45 -21.48 18.59 34.74
CA GLY A 45 -22.87 18.87 34.38
C GLY A 45 -23.24 18.48 32.95
N ARG A 46 -23.92 19.38 32.21
CA ARG A 46 -24.27 19.22 30.79
C ARG A 46 -23.25 19.95 29.91
N THR A 47 -22.67 19.25 28.94
CA THR A 47 -21.70 19.82 28.00
C THR A 47 -22.25 19.81 26.58
N LEU A 48 -22.24 20.96 25.92
CA LEU A 48 -22.47 21.06 24.49
C LEU A 48 -21.12 21.08 23.76
N PHE A 49 -20.93 20.14 22.85
CA PHE A 49 -19.76 20.05 21.97
C PHE A 49 -20.19 20.37 20.53
N LEU A 50 -19.62 21.44 19.97
CA LEU A 50 -19.79 21.84 18.58
C LEU A 50 -18.56 21.35 17.81
N GLY A 51 -18.74 20.30 17.00
CA GLY A 51 -17.68 19.65 16.22
C GLY A 51 -17.73 18.11 16.33
N SER A 52 -16.66 17.47 15.85
CA SER A 52 -16.67 16.02 15.58
C SER A 52 -15.47 15.22 16.05
N GLN A 53 -14.61 15.80 16.89
CA GLN A 53 -13.37 15.13 17.31
C GLN A 53 -13.61 13.92 18.23
N VAL A 54 -13.34 12.71 17.74
CA VAL A 54 -13.69 11.43 18.39
C VAL A 54 -13.03 11.27 19.76
N ALA A 55 -11.72 11.55 19.85
CA ALA A 55 -10.97 11.39 21.10
C ALA A 55 -11.45 12.34 22.20
N VAL A 56 -11.84 13.57 21.83
CA VAL A 56 -12.39 14.57 22.76
C VAL A 56 -13.74 14.11 23.26
N LEU A 57 -14.63 13.65 22.37
CA LEU A 57 -15.94 13.11 22.75
C LEU A 57 -15.83 11.92 23.70
N ASP A 58 -14.89 11.00 23.47
CA ASP A 58 -14.67 9.84 24.35
C ASP A 58 -14.26 10.24 25.78
N ASP A 59 -13.56 11.36 25.96
CA ASP A 59 -13.24 11.91 27.29
C ASP A 59 -14.41 12.67 27.91
N LEU A 60 -15.10 13.51 27.12
CA LEU A 60 -16.22 14.31 27.62
C LEU A 60 -17.34 13.43 28.19
N ILE A 61 -17.66 12.31 27.53
CA ILE A 61 -18.70 11.36 27.99
C ILE A 61 -18.37 10.77 29.37
N LYS A 62 -17.08 10.70 29.73
CA LYS A 62 -16.64 10.21 31.06
C LYS A 62 -16.79 11.26 32.16
N LYS A 63 -16.93 12.55 31.79
CA LYS A 63 -16.94 13.70 32.71
C LYS A 63 -18.31 14.34 32.87
N SER A 64 -19.13 14.32 31.82
CA SER A 64 -20.39 15.05 31.76
C SER A 64 -21.41 14.37 30.85
N LYS A 65 -22.65 14.86 30.88
CA LYS A 65 -23.66 14.49 29.90
C LYS A 65 -23.43 15.31 28.63
N VAL A 66 -23.07 14.65 27.53
CA VAL A 66 -22.61 15.30 26.29
C VAL A 66 -23.72 15.44 25.27
N TYR A 67 -23.79 16.63 24.69
CA TYR A 67 -24.66 17.00 23.58
C TYR A 67 -23.78 17.39 22.40
N VAL A 68 -24.04 16.87 21.21
CA VAL A 68 -23.21 17.13 20.02
C VAL A 68 -24.02 17.82 18.95
N TYR A 69 -23.41 18.85 18.36
CA TYR A 69 -23.83 19.43 17.10
C TYR A 69 -22.65 19.36 16.12
N GLU A 70 -22.89 18.77 14.95
CA GLU A 70 -21.98 18.71 13.82
C GLU A 70 -22.79 18.97 12.56
N GLU A 71 -22.29 19.85 11.71
CA GLU A 71 -22.98 20.32 10.50
C GLU A 71 -22.73 19.39 9.32
N GLU A 72 -21.55 18.78 9.25
CA GLU A 72 -21.19 17.85 8.19
C GLU A 72 -21.81 16.46 8.41
N PRO A 73 -22.70 15.97 7.51
CA PRO A 73 -23.38 14.70 7.69
C PRO A 73 -22.44 13.50 7.82
N GLU A 74 -21.35 13.45 7.05
CA GLU A 74 -20.40 12.32 7.10
C GLU A 74 -19.68 12.24 8.45
N LYS A 75 -19.25 13.39 9.00
CA LYS A 75 -18.63 13.46 10.33
C LYS A 75 -19.63 13.10 11.42
N LEU A 76 -20.86 13.61 11.33
CA LEU A 76 -21.93 13.28 12.28
C LEU A 76 -22.26 11.78 12.28
N GLU A 77 -22.42 11.16 11.11
CA GLU A 77 -22.66 9.72 11.00
C GLU A 77 -21.46 8.89 11.49
N SER A 78 -20.24 9.38 11.29
CA SER A 78 -19.03 8.75 11.83
C SER A 78 -19.01 8.79 13.36
N ILE A 79 -19.40 9.91 13.98
CA ILE A 79 -19.56 9.99 15.44
C ILE A 79 -20.63 9.00 15.92
N LYS A 80 -21.79 8.95 15.26
CA LYS A 80 -22.87 8.02 15.62
C LYS A 80 -22.43 6.56 15.54
N ALA A 81 -21.62 6.21 14.54
CA ALA A 81 -21.06 4.87 14.39
C ALA A 81 -20.12 4.49 15.55
N VAL A 82 -19.41 5.45 16.14
CA VAL A 82 -18.51 5.23 17.28
C VAL A 82 -19.24 5.31 18.63
N PHE A 83 -20.26 6.16 18.73
CA PHE A 83 -20.96 6.50 19.98
C PHE A 83 -22.48 6.37 19.82
N GLU A 84 -22.99 5.15 19.87
CA GLU A 84 -24.41 4.86 19.60
C GLU A 84 -25.40 5.51 20.58
N SER A 85 -25.22 5.33 21.91
CA SER A 85 -26.26 5.69 22.91
C SER A 85 -25.82 6.65 24.02
N ASN A 86 -24.57 7.12 24.01
CA ASN A 86 -23.98 7.87 25.13
C ASN A 86 -23.92 9.40 24.91
N ILE A 87 -24.41 9.87 23.75
CA ILE A 87 -24.41 11.27 23.34
C ILE A 87 -25.82 11.64 22.88
N GLU A 88 -26.28 12.84 23.23
CA GLU A 88 -27.50 13.42 22.66
C GLU A 88 -27.16 14.31 21.45
N TYR A 89 -27.75 14.01 20.29
CA TYR A 89 -27.46 14.73 19.05
C TYR A 89 -28.47 15.86 18.80
N ILE A 90 -27.96 17.07 18.59
CA ILE A 90 -28.78 18.25 18.27
C ILE A 90 -28.90 18.37 16.76
N LYS A 91 -30.15 18.50 16.25
CA LYS A 91 -30.43 18.51 14.81
C LYS A 91 -30.23 19.85 14.11
N ALA A 92 -30.40 20.96 14.82
CA ALA A 92 -30.37 22.30 14.24
C ALA A 92 -29.72 23.28 15.21
N PHE A 93 -28.83 24.15 14.70
CA PHE A 93 -28.05 25.09 15.50
C PHE A 93 -28.93 26.19 16.10
N GLU A 94 -29.93 26.64 15.34
CA GLU A 94 -30.84 27.73 15.70
C GLU A 94 -31.72 27.39 16.91
N ASN A 95 -31.87 26.10 17.22
CA ASN A 95 -32.69 25.60 18.33
C ASN A 95 -31.90 25.43 19.63
N ILE A 96 -30.62 25.81 19.65
CA ILE A 96 -29.75 25.65 20.82
C ILE A 96 -29.94 26.81 21.78
N ASP A 97 -30.50 26.56 22.96
CA ASP A 97 -30.34 27.46 24.10
C ASP A 97 -29.01 27.17 24.79
N PHE A 98 -27.99 27.96 24.45
CA PHE A 98 -26.64 27.81 25.00
C PHE A 98 -26.57 27.97 26.53
N ASN A 99 -27.55 28.61 27.17
CA ASN A 99 -27.56 28.80 28.63
C ASN A 99 -28.07 27.57 29.40
N GLU A 100 -28.62 26.56 28.72
CA GLU A 100 -28.97 25.27 29.33
C GLU A 100 -27.74 24.39 29.66
N PHE A 101 -26.59 24.70 29.07
CA PHE A 101 -25.37 23.92 29.21
C PHE A 101 -24.44 24.56 30.23
N ASP A 102 -23.82 23.74 31.07
CA ASP A 102 -22.84 24.20 32.05
C ASP A 102 -21.51 24.53 31.37
N THR A 103 -21.19 23.85 30.27
CA THR A 103 -19.99 24.07 29.46
C THR A 103 -20.31 23.96 27.97
N VAL A 104 -19.87 24.93 27.18
CA VAL A 104 -19.96 24.93 25.71
C VAL A 104 -18.55 24.85 25.15
N ILE A 105 -18.28 23.87 24.30
CA ILE A 105 -16.98 23.64 23.66
C ILE A 105 -17.17 23.75 22.16
N ALA A 106 -16.48 24.69 21.51
CA ALA A 106 -16.42 24.79 20.06
C ALA A 106 -15.04 24.35 19.55
N TYR A 107 -15.03 23.36 18.65
CA TYR A 107 -13.80 22.72 18.18
C TYR A 107 -13.67 22.85 16.65
N GLY A 108 -12.63 23.54 16.20
CA GLY A 108 -12.43 23.94 14.80
C GLY A 108 -12.89 25.37 14.52
N SER A 109 -12.25 26.04 13.56
CA SER A 109 -12.49 27.48 13.32
C SER A 109 -13.91 27.75 12.80
N ASP A 110 -14.49 26.81 12.06
CA ASP A 110 -15.89 26.85 11.62
C ASP A 110 -16.87 26.89 12.78
N MET A 111 -16.73 25.95 13.73
CA MET A 111 -17.61 25.86 14.89
C MET A 111 -17.43 27.04 15.85
N VAL A 112 -16.19 27.54 16.00
CA VAL A 112 -15.92 28.76 16.76
C VAL A 112 -16.57 29.97 16.09
N SER A 113 -16.41 30.14 14.77
CA SER A 113 -17.05 31.22 14.01
C SER A 113 -18.57 31.17 14.13
N LYS A 114 -19.14 29.96 14.07
CA LYS A 114 -20.59 29.74 14.20
C LYS A 114 -21.09 30.10 15.60
N LEU A 115 -20.39 29.69 16.66
CA LEU A 115 -20.71 30.11 18.03
C LEU A 115 -20.58 31.63 18.22
N MET A 116 -19.61 32.27 17.56
CA MET A 116 -19.44 33.72 17.61
C MET A 116 -20.56 34.51 16.91
N SER A 117 -21.33 33.87 16.02
CA SER A 117 -22.48 34.49 15.35
C SER A 117 -23.68 34.74 16.27
N VAL A 118 -23.70 34.11 17.45
CA VAL A 118 -24.72 34.32 18.48
C VAL A 118 -24.20 35.18 19.64
N LYS A 119 -25.11 35.67 20.47
CA LYS A 119 -24.73 36.39 21.71
C LYS A 119 -23.95 35.43 22.62
N LYS A 120 -22.81 35.89 23.15
CA LYS A 120 -21.97 35.12 24.09
C LYS A 120 -22.84 34.54 25.23
N PRO A 121 -22.80 33.21 25.45
CA PRO A 121 -23.45 32.57 26.60
C PRO A 121 -22.85 33.01 27.95
N ASP A 122 -23.67 33.07 29.00
CA ASP A 122 -23.23 33.42 30.37
C ASP A 122 -22.67 32.20 31.14
N LYS A 123 -22.04 31.26 30.41
CA LYS A 123 -21.59 29.94 30.89
C LYS A 123 -20.10 29.74 30.61
N LYS A 124 -19.56 28.60 31.05
CA LYS A 124 -18.19 28.20 30.72
C LYS A 124 -18.08 27.93 29.22
N ILE A 125 -17.15 28.61 28.55
CA ILE A 125 -16.91 28.47 27.12
C ILE A 125 -15.46 28.05 26.89
N VAL A 126 -15.26 27.07 26.03
CA VAL A 126 -13.96 26.57 25.58
C VAL A 126 -13.93 26.66 24.06
N LEU A 127 -12.96 27.40 23.51
CA LEU A 127 -12.79 27.56 22.07
C LEU A 127 -11.46 26.95 21.66
N VAL A 128 -11.48 26.04 20.68
CA VAL A 128 -10.29 25.39 20.14
C VAL A 128 -10.23 25.62 18.63
N PHE A 129 -9.23 26.35 18.13
CA PHE A 129 -9.18 26.75 16.72
C PHE A 129 -7.76 27.08 16.23
N ASP A 130 -7.58 27.10 14.91
CA ASP A 130 -6.34 27.49 14.25
C ASP A 130 -6.11 29.00 14.31
N ASN A 131 -4.86 29.38 14.49
CA ASN A 131 -4.43 30.77 14.33
C ASN A 131 -4.21 31.08 12.85
N ARG A 132 -4.90 32.09 12.34
CA ARG A 132 -4.67 32.62 10.98
C ARG A 132 -3.20 33.02 10.72
N TYR A 133 -2.47 33.42 11.76
CA TYR A 133 -1.06 33.84 11.64
C TYR A 133 -0.08 32.79 12.19
N GLY A 134 -0.53 31.54 12.34
CA GLY A 134 0.31 30.45 12.83
C GLY A 134 1.50 30.19 11.91
N LEU A 135 2.68 29.92 12.49
CA LEU A 135 3.90 29.67 11.73
C LEU A 135 3.79 28.49 10.74
N ASN A 136 2.93 27.51 11.04
CA ASN A 136 2.67 26.35 10.17
C ASN A 136 1.80 26.69 8.94
N TYR A 137 1.18 27.87 8.89
CA TYR A 137 0.10 28.19 7.95
C TYR A 137 0.39 29.45 7.11
N PHE A 138 1.66 29.84 6.98
CA PHE A 138 2.08 30.96 6.13
C PHE A 138 2.08 30.62 4.63
N GLU A 139 1.97 29.35 4.26
CA GLU A 139 1.79 28.90 2.88
C GLU A 139 0.30 28.60 2.67
N ASP A 140 -0.35 29.25 1.69
CA ASP A 140 -1.82 29.27 1.43
C ASP A 140 -2.48 27.88 1.22
N GLU A 141 -1.72 26.79 1.29
CA GLU A 141 -2.17 25.41 1.14
C GLU A 141 -2.39 24.66 2.47
N PHE A 142 -1.90 25.17 3.61
CA PHE A 142 -1.92 24.46 4.91
C PHE A 142 -2.67 25.24 6.01
N GLY A 143 -3.52 24.55 6.76
CA GLY A 143 -4.35 25.11 7.85
C GLY A 143 -5.83 25.24 7.51
N ASP A 144 -6.66 25.50 8.52
CA ASP A 144 -8.08 25.77 8.32
C ASP A 144 -8.27 27.08 7.55
N LYS A 145 -8.90 27.03 6.37
CA LYS A 145 -9.17 28.21 5.53
C LYS A 145 -10.01 29.26 6.25
N ASN A 146 -10.77 28.85 7.27
CA ASN A 146 -11.61 29.71 8.09
C ASN A 146 -10.94 30.09 9.42
N ALA A 147 -9.62 29.91 9.55
CA ALA A 147 -8.86 30.28 10.74
C ALA A 147 -9.10 31.74 11.16
N LEU A 148 -9.16 31.94 12.47
CA LEU A 148 -9.49 33.21 13.11
C LEU A 148 -8.26 33.86 13.74
N SER A 149 -8.28 35.18 13.88
CA SER A 149 -7.30 35.88 14.70
C SER A 149 -7.73 35.84 16.17
N VAL A 150 -6.80 35.49 17.06
CA VAL A 150 -7.03 35.48 18.52
C VAL A 150 -7.58 36.80 19.05
N LYS A 151 -7.22 37.94 18.43
CA LYS A 151 -7.71 39.27 18.80
C LYS A 151 -9.23 39.39 18.62
N VAL A 152 -9.75 38.88 17.51
CA VAL A 152 -11.19 38.90 17.21
C VAL A 152 -11.95 38.05 18.23
N VAL A 153 -11.41 36.87 18.54
CA VAL A 153 -12.01 35.95 19.51
C VAL A 153 -11.95 36.52 20.94
N ARG A 154 -10.80 37.07 21.37
CA ARG A 154 -10.62 37.73 22.67
C ARG A 154 -11.57 38.92 22.86
N ASN A 155 -11.80 39.71 21.81
CA ASN A 155 -12.76 40.82 21.84
C ASN A 155 -14.20 40.36 22.06
N TRP A 156 -14.60 39.24 21.45
CA TRP A 156 -15.94 38.67 21.62
C TRP A 156 -16.10 37.96 22.99
N ILE A 157 -15.11 37.17 23.39
CA ILE A 157 -15.18 36.37 24.62
C ILE A 157 -14.95 37.20 25.89
N GLY A 158 -14.18 38.29 25.83
CA GLY A 158 -13.80 39.09 26.99
C GLY A 158 -12.82 38.39 27.93
N LYS A 159 -13.01 38.52 29.25
CA LYS A 159 -12.12 37.94 30.27
C LYS A 159 -12.02 36.42 30.11
N SER A 160 -10.82 35.93 29.85
CA SER A 160 -10.52 34.53 29.55
C SER A 160 -9.04 34.22 29.84
N ASP A 161 -8.72 32.94 30.00
CA ASP A 161 -7.35 32.43 30.00
C ASP A 161 -7.05 31.83 28.61
N THR A 162 -5.89 32.15 28.04
CA THR A 162 -5.42 31.57 26.76
C THR A 162 -4.40 30.49 27.01
N TYR A 163 -4.53 29.41 26.24
CA TYR A 163 -3.61 28.30 26.19
C TYR A 163 -3.15 28.07 24.75
N TYR A 164 -1.94 27.57 24.61
CA TYR A 164 -1.25 27.40 23.34
C TYR A 164 -0.84 25.93 23.17
N PRO A 165 -1.68 25.12 22.48
CA PRO A 165 -1.34 23.75 22.14
C PRO A 165 -0.15 23.73 21.18
N TYR A 166 0.79 22.84 21.44
CA TYR A 166 2.04 22.75 20.70
C TYR A 166 2.33 21.29 20.27
N PRO A 167 2.65 21.03 18.98
CA PRO A 167 2.81 22.01 17.89
C PRO A 167 1.51 22.68 17.41
N ASN A 168 0.36 22.00 17.52
CA ASN A 168 -0.96 22.56 17.22
C ASN A 168 -2.06 21.79 17.96
N TYR A 169 -3.32 22.21 17.81
CA TYR A 169 -4.47 21.60 18.50
C TYR A 169 -4.85 20.20 17.98
N ARG A 170 -4.42 19.78 16.79
CA ARG A 170 -4.67 18.42 16.30
C ARG A 170 -3.78 17.39 16.98
N TYR A 171 -2.55 17.79 17.36
CA TYR A 171 -1.51 16.91 17.88
C TYR A 171 -0.85 17.48 19.13
N VAL A 172 -1.56 17.52 20.26
CA VAL A 172 -1.09 18.23 21.45
C VAL A 172 -0.02 17.42 22.20
N TYR A 173 1.24 17.86 22.12
CA TYR A 173 2.35 17.32 22.91
C TYR A 173 2.62 18.14 24.17
N LYS A 174 2.61 19.47 24.04
CA LYS A 174 2.69 20.43 25.15
C LYS A 174 1.53 21.41 25.07
N LEU A 175 1.15 21.96 26.21
CA LEU A 175 0.17 23.03 26.32
C LEU A 175 0.76 24.12 27.22
N PHE A 176 1.00 25.29 26.65
CA PHE A 176 1.43 26.48 27.39
C PHE A 176 0.24 27.36 27.75
N SER A 177 0.39 28.30 28.67
CA SER A 177 -0.64 29.29 28.99
C SER A 177 -0.06 30.69 29.09
N ASP A 178 -0.93 31.70 29.12
CA ASP A 178 -0.53 33.09 29.40
C ASP A 178 0.26 33.25 30.71
N LYS A 179 0.06 32.31 31.66
CA LYS A 179 0.72 32.30 32.97
C LYS A 179 2.06 31.57 32.96
N GLU A 180 2.34 30.77 31.92
CA GLU A 180 3.58 30.00 31.74
C GLU A 180 3.87 29.86 30.23
N MET A 181 4.50 30.90 29.68
CA MET A 181 4.89 30.95 28.26
C MET A 181 6.13 30.09 27.99
N PRO A 182 6.28 29.53 26.78
CA PRO A 182 7.42 28.70 26.44
C PRO A 182 8.73 29.48 26.47
N SER A 183 9.80 28.83 26.93
CA SER A 183 11.15 29.34 26.72
C SER A 183 11.66 28.97 25.32
N GLY A 184 12.50 29.83 24.72
CA GLY A 184 13.03 29.63 23.37
C GLY A 184 13.99 28.42 23.19
N GLY A 185 14.18 27.57 24.21
CA GLY A 185 14.85 26.26 24.06
C GLY A 185 13.87 25.08 24.10
N GLU A 186 12.66 25.28 24.60
CA GLU A 186 11.63 24.23 24.70
C GLU A 186 10.87 23.98 23.39
N LEU A 187 11.07 24.88 22.42
CA LEU A 187 10.39 24.91 21.12
C LEU A 187 11.26 24.44 19.94
N SER A 188 12.56 24.16 20.15
CA SER A 188 13.47 23.71 19.09
C SER A 188 13.45 22.19 18.87
N GLN A 189 12.74 21.44 19.70
CA GLN A 189 12.80 19.96 19.74
C GLN A 189 11.76 19.28 18.83
N ILE A 190 11.05 20.00 17.96
CA ILE A 190 9.99 19.41 17.14
C ILE A 190 10.45 19.14 15.71
N LYS A 191 10.33 17.86 15.39
CA LYS A 191 10.27 17.26 14.06
C LYS A 191 8.88 17.53 13.45
N ALA A 192 8.81 18.02 12.22
CA ALA A 192 7.62 18.62 11.62
C ALA A 192 6.41 17.65 11.50
N TYR A 193 5.36 17.82 12.32
CA TYR A 193 4.07 17.13 12.20
C TYR A 193 2.99 18.01 11.55
N ASP A 194 2.37 17.54 10.46
CA ASP A 194 1.36 18.31 9.67
C ASP A 194 1.95 19.58 9.01
N TYR A 195 3.11 19.42 8.34
CA TYR A 195 3.84 20.49 7.62
C TYR A 195 3.89 20.23 6.11
N PRO A 196 4.12 21.26 5.26
CA PRO A 196 4.57 21.04 3.89
C PRO A 196 5.89 20.24 3.87
N LYS A 197 6.05 19.37 2.87
CA LYS A 197 7.31 18.62 2.62
C LYS A 197 8.54 19.51 2.43
N PHE A 198 8.33 20.80 2.19
CA PHE A 198 9.38 21.78 2.00
C PHE A 198 9.06 22.99 2.88
N ALA A 199 9.94 23.31 3.83
CA ALA A 199 9.81 24.51 4.65
C ALA A 199 11.05 25.39 4.42
N LEU A 200 10.84 26.67 4.12
CA LEU A 200 11.94 27.60 3.77
C LEU A 200 12.93 27.85 4.92
N LYS A 201 12.60 27.48 6.16
CA LYS A 201 13.44 27.56 7.38
C LYS A 201 13.00 26.51 8.41
N ASP A 202 13.87 26.20 9.38
CA ASP A 202 13.53 25.41 10.56
C ASP A 202 12.44 26.14 11.38
N ILE A 203 11.28 25.49 11.53
CA ILE A 203 10.12 26.12 12.18
C ILE A 203 10.26 26.05 13.71
N GLY A 204 11.00 25.08 14.25
CA GLY A 204 11.41 25.07 15.65
C GLY A 204 12.20 26.33 15.99
N ASP A 205 13.17 26.72 15.15
CA ASP A 205 13.93 27.95 15.32
C ASP A 205 13.06 29.21 15.25
N ARG A 206 12.08 29.25 14.35
CA ARG A 206 11.14 30.38 14.27
C ARG A 206 10.26 30.50 15.50
N PHE A 207 9.82 29.38 16.06
CA PHE A 207 9.13 29.38 17.35
C PHE A 207 10.05 29.86 18.48
N CYS A 208 11.32 29.45 18.47
CA CYS A 208 12.32 29.93 19.41
C CYS A 208 12.58 31.43 19.29
N GLU A 209 12.65 31.97 18.08
CA GLU A 209 12.74 33.41 17.80
C GLU A 209 11.50 34.15 18.31
N ALA A 210 10.30 33.64 18.01
CA ALA A 210 9.04 34.24 18.47
C ALA A 210 8.95 34.26 19.99
N ALA A 211 9.38 33.19 20.67
CA ALA A 211 9.46 33.16 22.13
C ALA A 211 10.50 34.14 22.70
N LYS A 212 11.69 34.24 22.09
CA LYS A 212 12.74 35.20 22.50
C LYS A 212 12.30 36.66 22.32
N SER A 213 11.53 36.93 21.28
CA SER A 213 11.00 38.27 20.96
C SER A 213 9.67 38.58 21.68
N ASN A 214 9.16 37.66 22.50
CA ASN A 214 7.87 37.77 23.20
C ASN A 214 6.66 37.93 22.25
N ASP A 215 6.75 37.40 21.03
CA ASP A 215 5.73 37.41 19.99
C ASP A 215 5.02 36.05 19.82
N PHE A 216 5.35 35.06 20.65
CA PHE A 216 4.83 33.69 20.54
C PHE A 216 3.29 33.62 20.50
N ASP A 217 2.58 34.44 21.30
CA ASP A 217 1.11 34.53 21.27
C ASP A 217 0.58 34.82 19.85
N SER A 218 1.24 35.70 19.10
CA SER A 218 0.78 36.09 17.75
C SER A 218 1.03 35.02 16.69
N PHE A 219 2.04 34.17 16.90
CA PHE A 219 2.56 33.22 15.92
C PHE A 219 2.36 31.74 16.30
N ALA A 220 1.78 31.47 17.47
CA ALA A 220 1.34 30.13 17.87
C ALA A 220 0.38 29.56 16.82
N ASN A 221 0.47 28.28 16.50
CA ASN A 221 -0.35 27.70 15.42
C ASN A 221 -1.84 27.62 15.76
N SER A 222 -2.19 27.53 17.04
CA SER A 222 -3.56 27.31 17.46
C SER A 222 -3.75 27.77 18.90
N TYR A 223 -5.01 27.92 19.30
CA TYR A 223 -5.37 28.37 20.63
C TYR A 223 -6.41 27.47 21.27
N VAL A 224 -6.34 27.36 22.60
CA VAL A 224 -7.44 26.93 23.46
C VAL A 224 -7.77 28.11 24.37
N ILE A 225 -8.94 28.72 24.20
CA ILE A 225 -9.39 29.85 25.03
C ILE A 225 -10.48 29.36 25.98
N VAL A 226 -10.32 29.64 27.27
CA VAL A 226 -11.28 29.25 28.31
C VAL A 226 -11.83 30.50 28.98
N SER A 227 -13.15 30.66 28.96
CA SER A 227 -13.87 31.73 29.68
C SER A 227 -14.85 31.10 30.68
N GLY A 228 -14.80 31.55 31.93
CA GLY A 228 -15.61 31.01 33.03
C GLY A 228 -15.06 29.67 33.55
N GLY A 229 -14.29 29.72 34.63
CA GLY A 229 -13.70 28.53 35.26
C GLY A 229 -12.45 28.89 36.06
N ASP A 230 -12.05 28.01 36.98
CA ASP A 230 -10.85 28.16 37.81
C ASP A 230 -9.85 27.04 37.47
N GLU A 231 -9.32 27.07 36.25
CA GLU A 231 -8.34 26.07 35.84
C GLU A 231 -7.01 26.30 36.57
N GLU A 232 -6.56 25.27 37.28
CA GLU A 232 -5.30 25.33 38.03
C GLU A 232 -4.09 25.04 37.13
N SER A 233 -4.25 24.27 36.06
CA SER A 233 -3.14 23.87 35.17
C SER A 233 -2.68 25.05 34.31
N ILE A 234 -1.39 25.41 34.40
CA ILE A 234 -0.76 26.51 33.65
C ILE A 234 0.25 26.01 32.60
N TYR A 235 0.68 24.76 32.70
CA TYR A 235 1.51 24.07 31.71
C TYR A 235 1.22 22.57 31.74
N ILE A 236 1.23 21.92 30.58
CA ILE A 236 1.05 20.48 30.48
C ILE A 236 1.99 19.87 29.44
N LYS A 237 2.55 18.70 29.76
CA LYS A 237 3.31 17.85 28.84
C LYS A 237 2.74 16.43 28.80
N TYR A 238 2.53 15.92 27.60
CA TYR A 238 2.04 14.57 27.31
C TYR A 238 3.15 13.69 26.74
N ASN A 239 3.16 12.39 27.06
CA ASN A 239 4.08 11.42 26.46
C ASN A 239 3.35 10.20 25.84
N ARG A 240 2.29 10.49 25.07
CA ARG A 240 1.40 9.51 24.42
C ARG A 240 2.11 8.55 23.45
N THR A 241 3.37 8.82 23.13
CA THR A 241 4.22 8.06 22.21
C THR A 241 4.96 6.90 22.87
N ARG A 242 4.86 6.74 24.20
CA ARG A 242 5.42 5.59 24.94
C ARG A 242 4.42 4.43 25.00
N LEU A 243 4.90 3.24 25.36
CA LEU A 243 4.02 2.11 25.70
C LEU A 243 2.99 2.51 26.77
N LEU A 244 1.78 1.95 26.71
CA LEU A 244 0.65 2.31 27.60
C LEU A 244 1.01 2.37 29.09
N LYS A 245 1.89 1.46 29.54
CA LYS A 245 2.39 1.39 30.93
C LYS A 245 3.30 2.55 31.36
N TYR A 246 3.78 3.36 30.42
CA TYR A 246 4.68 4.51 30.66
C TYR A 246 4.05 5.85 30.23
N GLN A 247 2.79 5.85 29.81
CA GLN A 247 2.06 7.05 29.41
C GLN A 247 1.56 7.83 30.64
N ILE A 248 2.09 9.04 30.80
CA ILE A 248 1.80 10.01 31.86
C ILE A 248 1.55 11.42 31.29
N LYS A 249 0.84 12.22 32.06
CA LYS A 249 0.67 13.65 31.89
C LYS A 249 1.44 14.34 33.02
N THR A 250 2.27 15.32 32.69
CA THR A 250 2.94 16.19 33.67
C THR A 250 2.33 17.59 33.59
N GLU A 251 1.78 18.08 34.69
CA GLU A 251 1.11 19.38 34.79
C GLU A 251 1.83 20.28 35.80
N ILE A 252 2.00 21.56 35.48
CA ILE A 252 2.27 22.57 36.49
C ILE A 252 0.92 23.19 36.86
N ARG A 253 0.50 23.05 38.11
CA ARG A 253 -0.73 23.63 38.65
C ARG A 253 -0.41 24.82 39.54
N SER A 254 -1.18 25.90 39.45
CA SER A 254 -1.10 27.08 40.29
C SER A 254 -2.40 27.23 41.08
N LYS A 255 -2.30 27.18 42.41
CA LYS A 255 -3.42 27.39 43.34
C LYS A 255 -2.97 28.29 44.49
N ASP A 256 -3.74 29.31 44.81
CA ASP A 256 -3.43 30.28 45.88
C ASP A 256 -2.01 30.88 45.78
N ASN A 257 -1.59 31.23 44.55
CA ASN A 257 -0.23 31.70 44.21
C ASN A 257 0.92 30.73 44.55
N LYS A 258 0.64 29.44 44.74
CA LYS A 258 1.65 28.39 44.88
C LYS A 258 1.61 27.44 43.69
N LYS A 259 2.78 27.16 43.10
CA LYS A 259 2.94 26.21 42.01
C LYS A 259 3.24 24.80 42.56
N TYR A 260 2.71 23.79 41.89
CA TYR A 260 2.98 22.37 42.15
C TYR A 260 3.11 21.62 40.82
N VAL A 261 3.97 20.61 40.77
CA VAL A 261 4.09 19.73 39.61
C VAL A 261 3.33 18.45 39.88
N VAL A 262 2.41 18.07 39.01
CA VAL A 262 1.59 16.88 39.15
C VAL A 262 1.88 15.93 38.00
N LYS A 263 2.21 14.68 38.32
CA LYS A 263 2.37 13.60 37.34
C LYS A 263 1.22 12.61 37.51
N SER A 264 0.48 12.36 36.44
CA SER A 264 -0.69 11.49 36.44
C SER A 264 -0.63 10.47 35.31
N ALA A 265 -1.05 9.24 35.57
CA ALA A 265 -1.14 8.21 34.52
C ALA A 265 -2.24 8.57 33.52
N LEU A 266 -1.95 8.47 32.21
CA LEU A 266 -2.95 8.73 31.16
C LEU A 266 -3.96 7.58 31.02
N LYS A 267 -3.53 6.36 31.35
CA LYS A 267 -4.38 5.15 31.38
C LYS A 267 -4.10 4.33 32.63
N LYS A 268 -5.00 3.38 32.93
CA LYS A 268 -4.86 2.49 34.09
C LYS A 268 -3.54 1.71 34.09
N ASP A 269 -3.03 1.34 32.92
CA ASP A 269 -1.76 0.61 32.78
C ASP A 269 -0.54 1.41 33.26
N GLY A 270 -0.64 2.75 33.30
CA GLY A 270 0.42 3.64 33.78
C GLY A 270 0.43 3.84 35.30
N ILE A 271 -0.59 3.35 36.02
CA ILE A 271 -0.68 3.48 37.49
C ILE A 271 0.53 2.85 38.20
N PRO A 272 0.97 1.62 37.87
CA PRO A 272 2.17 1.03 38.48
C PRO A 272 3.43 1.88 38.28
N HIS A 273 3.53 2.60 37.16
CA HIS A 273 4.67 3.46 36.87
C HIS A 273 4.66 4.72 37.74
N ILE A 274 3.50 5.35 37.95
CA ILE A 274 3.32 6.46 38.91
C ILE A 274 3.65 6.01 40.34
N LEU A 275 3.11 4.87 40.77
CA LEU A 275 3.41 4.30 42.09
C LEU A 275 4.90 4.02 42.26
N GLY A 276 5.56 3.52 41.22
CA GLY A 276 6.99 3.22 41.22
C GLY A 276 7.89 4.46 41.36
N MET A 277 7.43 5.67 40.99
CA MET A 277 8.26 6.89 41.07
C MET A 277 8.76 7.16 42.49
N TYR A 278 7.95 6.89 43.52
CA TYR A 278 8.35 7.08 44.91
C TYR A 278 9.42 6.10 45.39
N ASP A 279 9.41 4.86 44.88
CA ASP A 279 10.44 3.89 45.23
C ASP A 279 11.72 4.11 44.43
N LYS A 280 11.60 4.48 43.14
CA LYS A 280 12.72 4.87 42.27
C LYS A 280 13.49 6.07 42.83
N SER A 281 12.79 7.07 43.37
CA SER A 281 13.44 8.25 43.96
C SER A 281 14.32 7.89 45.17
N LYS A 282 14.03 6.79 45.88
CA LYS A 282 14.86 6.30 47.01
C LYS A 282 16.10 5.54 46.55
N LEU A 283 16.17 5.13 45.29
CA LEU A 283 17.32 4.42 44.74
C LEU A 283 18.50 5.37 44.52
N ILE A 284 18.24 6.67 44.31
CA ILE A 284 19.28 7.69 44.18
C ILE A 284 20.01 7.85 45.52
N LYS A 285 21.31 7.58 45.51
CA LYS A 285 22.25 7.64 46.64
C LYS A 285 23.42 8.56 46.28
N ASN A 286 23.11 9.81 45.94
CA ASN A 286 24.10 10.82 45.59
C ASN A 286 24.06 11.98 46.58
N ASP A 287 25.12 12.14 47.38
CA ASP A 287 25.22 13.17 48.42
C ASP A 287 25.21 14.62 47.88
N ASN A 288 25.50 14.80 46.58
CA ASN A 288 25.47 16.11 45.91
C ASN A 288 24.07 16.52 45.45
N VAL A 289 23.11 15.59 45.49
CA VAL A 289 21.78 15.76 44.91
C VAL A 289 20.71 15.51 45.97
N ASN A 290 19.90 16.52 46.24
CA ASN A 290 18.63 16.33 46.94
C ASN A 290 17.62 15.72 45.97
N VAL A 291 16.78 14.78 46.42
CA VAL A 291 15.73 14.20 45.58
C VAL A 291 14.38 14.74 46.02
N LEU A 292 13.65 15.32 45.09
CA LEU A 292 12.34 15.89 45.36
C LEU A 292 11.33 14.79 45.71
N LYS A 293 10.73 14.86 46.90
CA LYS A 293 9.77 13.87 47.36
C LYS A 293 8.37 14.22 46.88
N GLY A 294 7.72 13.26 46.22
CA GLY A 294 6.32 13.37 45.81
C GLY A 294 5.35 12.91 46.89
N VAL A 295 4.15 13.48 46.87
CA VAL A 295 3.02 13.11 47.70
C VAL A 295 1.91 12.57 46.80
N PHE A 296 1.51 11.31 47.02
CA PHE A 296 0.40 10.73 46.26
C PHE A 296 -0.93 11.35 46.67
N LYS A 297 -1.71 11.78 45.68
CA LYS A 297 -3.12 12.15 45.89
C LYS A 297 -4.02 10.92 45.77
N ASN A 298 -3.68 10.03 44.84
CA ASN A 298 -4.28 8.72 44.65
C ASN A 298 -3.28 7.81 43.90
N ALA A 299 -3.65 6.56 43.61
CA ALA A 299 -2.74 5.60 42.96
C ALA A 299 -2.25 6.05 41.58
N GLY A 300 -3.01 6.88 40.86
CA GLY A 300 -2.68 7.36 39.52
C GLY A 300 -2.14 8.79 39.45
N GLU A 301 -1.98 9.50 40.57
CA GLU A 301 -1.54 10.90 40.60
C GLU A 301 -0.59 11.17 41.77
N ILE A 302 0.60 11.69 41.46
CA ILE A 302 1.62 12.13 42.43
C ILE A 302 1.93 13.63 42.24
N SER A 303 2.00 14.36 43.35
CA SER A 303 2.26 15.81 43.36
C SER A 303 3.61 16.11 43.99
N PHE A 304 4.35 17.05 43.41
CA PHE A 304 5.65 17.53 43.85
C PHE A 304 5.59 19.04 44.08
N ALA A 305 6.35 19.52 45.06
CA ALA A 305 6.54 20.96 45.23
C ALA A 305 7.23 21.55 44.00
N PHE A 306 6.75 22.67 43.49
CA PHE A 306 7.46 23.38 42.43
C PHE A 306 8.70 24.06 43.01
N ILE A 307 9.87 23.80 42.44
CA ILE A 307 11.14 24.38 42.90
C ILE A 307 11.44 25.62 42.07
N GLU A 308 11.47 26.78 42.72
CA GLU A 308 11.92 28.03 42.11
C GLU A 308 13.45 28.09 42.17
N GLY A 309 14.11 28.05 41.00
CA GLY A 309 15.55 28.09 40.92
C GLY A 309 16.07 28.02 39.49
N LYS A 310 17.38 28.18 39.33
CA LYS A 310 18.02 28.07 38.02
C LYS A 310 18.26 26.60 37.69
N SER A 311 17.79 26.16 36.51
CA SER A 311 18.05 24.79 36.08
C SER A 311 19.54 24.57 35.81
N LEU A 312 20.02 23.35 36.03
CA LEU A 312 21.40 22.98 35.72
C LEU A 312 21.68 23.15 34.23
N SER A 313 20.72 22.84 33.35
CA SER A 313 20.84 23.09 31.92
C SER A 313 21.17 24.56 31.59
N THR A 314 20.51 25.52 32.24
CA THR A 314 20.77 26.96 32.05
C THR A 314 22.20 27.32 32.46
N VAL A 315 22.68 26.78 33.59
CA VAL A 315 24.06 26.99 34.06
C VAL A 315 25.08 26.37 33.11
N CYS A 316 24.83 25.17 32.60
CA CYS A 316 25.70 24.53 31.61
C CYS A 316 25.76 25.32 30.29
N VAL A 317 24.63 25.88 29.83
CA VAL A 317 24.60 26.74 28.63
C VAL A 317 25.41 28.02 28.83
N GLU A 318 25.35 28.64 30.00
CA GLU A 318 26.18 29.82 30.30
C GLU A 318 27.68 29.54 30.25
N CYS A 319 28.07 28.29 30.54
CA CYS A 319 29.47 27.89 30.47
C CYS A 319 30.04 27.92 29.04
N ILE A 320 29.19 27.87 28.00
CA ILE A 320 29.60 28.02 26.59
C ILE A 320 30.28 29.38 26.34
N ASN A 321 30.00 30.40 27.15
CA ASN A 321 30.63 31.70 27.01
C ASN A 321 32.09 31.75 27.50
N TYR A 322 32.58 30.71 28.19
CA TYR A 322 33.97 30.62 28.64
C TYR A 322 34.94 30.19 27.53
N SER A 323 36.25 30.16 27.84
CA SER A 323 37.23 29.49 26.99
C SER A 323 36.94 27.98 26.94
N LEU A 324 37.33 27.32 25.86
CA LEU A 324 37.06 25.89 25.63
C LEU A 324 37.48 25.01 26.83
N ASP A 325 38.69 25.21 27.36
CA ASP A 325 39.20 24.43 28.49
C ASP A 325 38.34 24.63 29.75
N LYS A 326 37.95 25.87 30.03
CA LYS A 326 37.14 26.22 31.21
C LYS A 326 35.69 25.77 31.06
N PHE A 327 35.17 25.77 29.83
CA PHE A 327 33.86 25.22 29.50
C PHE A 327 33.81 23.71 29.76
N ILE A 328 34.79 22.96 29.24
CA ILE A 328 34.90 21.50 29.44
C ILE A 328 35.06 21.19 30.93
N GLU A 329 35.96 21.88 31.63
CA GLU A 329 36.18 21.71 33.08
C GLU A 329 34.87 21.88 33.86
N LYS A 330 34.13 22.96 33.61
CA LYS A 330 32.87 23.24 34.30
C LYS A 330 31.77 22.26 33.94
N LEU A 331 31.65 21.87 32.67
CA LEU A 331 30.63 20.91 32.26
C LEU A 331 30.90 19.52 32.85
N CYS A 332 32.16 19.08 32.90
CA CYS A 332 32.57 17.87 33.64
C CYS A 332 32.17 17.95 35.11
N GLU A 333 32.52 19.06 35.79
CA GLU A 333 32.20 19.28 37.21
C GLU A 333 30.70 19.12 37.49
N TYR A 334 29.85 19.64 36.61
CA TYR A 334 28.40 19.59 36.76
C TYR A 334 27.80 18.22 36.40
N VAL A 335 28.28 17.58 35.35
CA VAL A 335 27.82 16.24 34.94
C VAL A 335 28.20 15.20 36.00
N ASP A 336 29.42 15.26 36.53
CA ASP A 336 29.85 14.32 37.58
C ASP A 336 29.07 14.49 38.89
N LYS A 337 28.53 15.70 39.17
CA LYS A 337 27.67 15.94 40.35
C LYS A 337 26.32 15.22 40.27
N ILE A 338 25.78 15.01 39.07
CA ILE A 338 24.45 14.39 38.89
C ILE A 338 24.50 12.88 38.65
N ILE A 339 25.66 12.33 38.30
CA ILE A 339 25.85 10.89 38.10
C ILE A 339 25.84 10.16 39.43
N ASP A 340 24.90 9.22 39.58
CA ASP A 340 24.85 8.33 40.72
C ASP A 340 25.84 7.16 40.55
N LYS A 341 26.54 6.80 41.64
CA LYS A 341 27.54 5.72 41.63
C LYS A 341 26.92 4.34 41.82
N ASP A 342 25.80 4.28 42.54
CA ASP A 342 25.18 3.04 43.00
C ASP A 342 23.90 2.72 42.20
N ALA A 343 23.19 3.75 41.72
CA ALA A 343 21.98 3.60 40.93
C ALA A 343 22.20 3.87 39.43
N LEU A 344 21.50 3.12 38.58
CA LEU A 344 21.37 3.43 37.16
C LEU A 344 20.29 4.51 37.00
N ASN A 345 20.69 5.77 37.11
CA ASN A 345 19.80 6.92 36.92
C ASN A 345 19.89 7.43 35.48
N LEU A 346 18.97 6.98 34.61
CA LEU A 346 18.89 7.42 33.21
C LEU A 346 18.25 8.80 33.05
N ASP A 347 17.70 9.36 34.14
CA ASP A 347 17.22 10.74 34.22
C ASP A 347 18.27 11.73 34.69
N ALA A 348 19.54 11.31 34.85
CA ALA A 348 20.66 12.17 35.17
C ALA A 348 21.09 13.06 33.97
N ILE A 349 20.14 13.81 33.41
CA ILE A 349 20.34 14.82 32.37
C ILE A 349 20.12 16.22 32.96
N SER A 350 20.82 17.23 32.44
CA SER A 350 20.90 18.57 33.07
C SER A 350 19.56 19.31 33.22
N TYR A 351 18.54 18.98 32.43
CA TYR A 351 17.19 19.57 32.55
C TYR A 351 16.41 19.09 33.77
N ASN A 352 16.78 17.94 34.35
CA ASN A 352 16.06 17.33 35.48
C ASN A 352 16.58 17.76 36.85
N PHE A 353 17.46 18.78 36.91
CA PHE A 353 18.04 19.28 38.15
C PHE A 353 17.93 20.80 38.25
N ILE A 354 17.53 21.28 39.42
CA ILE A 354 17.41 22.71 39.74
C ILE A 354 18.30 23.04 40.93
N PHE A 355 18.98 24.18 40.89
CA PHE A 355 19.73 24.70 42.04
C PHE A 355 18.78 25.30 43.08
N GLU A 356 18.87 24.80 44.31
CA GLU A 356 18.24 25.36 45.51
C GLU A 356 19.37 25.81 46.45
N GLY A 357 19.78 27.07 46.34
CA GLY A 357 21.04 27.56 46.92
C GLY A 357 22.25 26.90 46.25
N ASP A 358 23.15 26.30 47.03
CA ASP A 358 24.38 25.65 46.55
C ASP A 358 24.21 24.15 46.22
N LYS A 359 23.00 23.58 46.44
CA LYS A 359 22.72 22.15 46.21
C LYS A 359 21.83 21.95 44.98
N LEU A 360 22.03 20.83 44.30
CA LEU A 360 21.19 20.39 43.18
C LEU A 360 20.02 19.57 43.71
N THR A 361 18.82 19.86 43.24
CA THR A 361 17.61 19.08 43.52
C THR A 361 17.15 18.38 42.24
N ALA A 362 17.14 17.05 42.24
CA ALA A 362 16.56 16.22 41.17
C ALA A 362 15.03 16.34 41.22
N ILE A 363 14.45 16.84 40.14
CA ILE A 363 13.01 17.06 39.98
C ILE A 363 12.32 15.97 39.15
N ASP A 364 13.10 15.11 38.50
CA ASP A 364 12.60 13.93 37.79
C ASP A 364 13.40 12.66 38.12
N CYS A 365 12.70 11.57 38.36
CA CYS A 365 13.26 10.27 38.79
C CYS A 365 12.42 9.10 38.22
N GLU A 366 11.95 9.25 36.98
CA GLU A 366 11.11 8.29 36.29
C GLU A 366 11.87 7.00 35.90
N TRP A 367 13.16 7.12 35.59
CA TRP A 367 14.02 6.08 35.03
C TRP A 367 15.25 5.82 35.90
N VAL A 368 15.00 5.45 37.16
CA VAL A 368 16.04 5.04 38.11
C VAL A 368 15.90 3.55 38.42
N TYR A 369 17.00 2.82 38.32
CA TYR A 369 17.05 1.39 38.55
C TYR A 369 18.17 1.02 39.52
N ASP A 370 17.94 -0.04 40.29
CA ASP A 370 18.93 -0.62 41.20
C ASP A 370 20.03 -1.38 40.43
N SER A 371 19.62 -2.20 39.46
CA SER A 371 20.51 -3.00 38.61
C SER A 371 19.84 -3.66 37.39
N SER A 372 18.53 -3.47 37.21
CA SER A 372 17.63 -4.31 36.39
C SER A 372 17.65 -4.12 34.86
N MET A 373 18.75 -3.62 34.27
CA MET A 373 18.90 -3.52 32.81
C MET A 373 20.17 -4.21 32.31
N ASP A 374 20.05 -5.48 31.92
CA ASP A 374 21.17 -6.37 31.56
C ASP A 374 21.97 -5.92 30.32
N PHE A 375 21.40 -5.05 29.48
CA PHE A 375 22.06 -4.51 28.29
C PHE A 375 22.95 -3.29 28.58
N ILE A 376 22.84 -2.65 29.75
CA ILE A 376 23.67 -1.50 30.16
C ILE A 376 24.78 -1.99 31.10
N LYS A 377 25.93 -2.35 30.51
CA LYS A 377 27.06 -2.94 31.24
C LYS A 377 27.97 -1.91 31.89
N ASP A 378 28.23 -0.78 31.24
CA ASP A 378 29.00 0.33 31.79
C ASP A 378 28.07 1.52 32.10
N ARG A 379 27.50 1.47 33.31
CA ARG A 379 26.45 2.39 33.75
C ARG A 379 26.94 3.83 33.81
N LYS A 380 28.13 4.05 34.38
CA LYS A 380 28.67 5.38 34.59
C LYS A 380 28.94 6.08 33.26
N THR A 381 29.58 5.36 32.33
CA THR A 381 29.90 5.89 31.00
C THR A 381 28.64 6.15 30.20
N PHE A 382 27.65 5.25 30.24
CA PHE A 382 26.39 5.45 29.53
C PHE A 382 25.57 6.63 30.07
N ILE A 383 25.47 6.79 31.40
CA ILE A 383 24.79 7.96 32.01
C ILE A 383 25.52 9.25 31.62
N LYS A 384 26.86 9.27 31.69
CA LYS A 384 27.69 10.42 31.31
C LYS A 384 27.49 10.78 29.83
N TYR A 385 27.51 9.77 28.95
CA TYR A 385 27.21 9.93 27.53
C TYR A 385 25.83 10.52 27.32
N ARG A 386 24.79 9.96 27.94
CA ARG A 386 23.43 10.44 27.75
C ARG A 386 23.25 11.88 28.23
N ALA A 387 23.88 12.26 29.33
CA ALA A 387 23.88 13.64 29.83
C ALA A 387 24.54 14.62 28.84
N LEU A 388 25.69 14.24 28.28
CA LEU A 388 26.48 15.09 27.38
C LEU A 388 25.91 15.12 25.95
N HIS A 389 25.50 13.97 25.42
CA HIS A 389 24.80 13.82 24.14
C HIS A 389 23.53 14.68 24.16
N ASN A 390 22.69 14.56 25.20
CA ASN A 390 21.49 15.40 25.34
C ASN A 390 21.84 16.90 25.44
N PHE A 391 22.91 17.27 26.15
CA PHE A 391 23.34 18.66 26.21
C PHE A 391 23.81 19.19 24.85
N TYR A 392 24.60 18.40 24.11
CA TYR A 392 25.10 18.76 22.78
C TYR A 392 23.95 18.92 21.79
N GLN A 393 23.04 17.94 21.69
CA GLN A 393 21.90 17.98 20.77
C GLN A 393 21.05 19.24 20.97
N ASN A 394 20.89 19.70 22.21
CA ASN A 394 20.13 20.92 22.52
C ASN A 394 20.91 22.23 22.31
N ASN A 395 22.22 22.18 22.05
CA ASN A 395 23.09 23.35 21.96
C ASN A 395 24.10 23.26 20.81
N ALA A 396 23.88 22.39 19.82
CA ALA A 396 24.84 22.04 18.78
C ALA A 396 25.31 23.27 18.01
N GLU A 397 24.39 24.15 17.59
CA GLU A 397 24.71 25.39 16.89
C GLU A 397 25.62 26.30 17.72
N LYS A 398 25.28 26.54 18.99
CA LYS A 398 26.08 27.40 19.88
C LYS A 398 27.48 26.85 20.11
N ILE A 399 27.60 25.53 20.25
CA ILE A 399 28.88 24.85 20.46
C ILE A 399 29.71 24.91 19.17
N LYS A 400 29.09 24.67 18.02
CA LYS A 400 29.73 24.77 16.70
C LYS A 400 30.18 26.19 16.38
N ASP A 401 29.33 27.19 16.60
CA ASP A 401 29.64 28.60 16.35
C ASP A 401 30.75 29.13 17.27
N LYS A 402 30.75 28.70 18.54
CA LYS A 402 31.71 29.19 19.54
C LYS A 402 33.05 28.47 19.50
N PHE A 403 33.04 27.15 19.33
CA PHE A 403 34.20 26.29 19.50
C PHE A 403 34.58 25.49 18.25
N GLY A 404 33.73 25.46 17.22
CA GLY A 404 33.97 24.69 15.99
C GLY A 404 33.90 23.18 16.16
N LEU A 405 33.34 22.69 17.27
CA LEU A 405 33.28 21.26 17.58
C LEU A 405 32.01 20.63 17.02
N ASN A 406 32.16 19.51 16.30
CA ASN A 406 31.05 18.60 16.03
C ASN A 406 30.79 17.68 17.25
N GLU A 407 29.76 16.83 17.18
CA GLU A 407 29.34 16.00 18.32
C GLU A 407 30.42 15.01 18.78
N GLU A 408 31.08 14.36 17.83
CA GLU A 408 32.13 13.38 18.10
C GLU A 408 33.34 14.07 18.75
N GLU A 409 33.75 15.21 18.20
CA GLU A 409 34.83 16.03 18.75
C GLU A 409 34.49 16.58 20.13
N PHE A 410 33.23 16.96 20.38
CA PHE A 410 32.74 17.41 21.67
C PHE A 410 32.77 16.28 22.70
N LEU A 411 32.19 15.12 22.40
CA LEU A 411 32.11 13.99 23.34
C LEU A 411 33.48 13.38 23.65
N SER A 412 34.40 13.38 22.69
CA SER A 412 35.79 12.96 22.93
C SER A 412 36.51 13.87 23.95
N LYS A 413 36.14 15.15 24.08
CA LYS A 413 36.65 16.03 25.18
C LYS A 413 36.28 15.55 26.58
N PHE A 414 35.27 14.68 26.69
CA PHE A 414 34.77 14.12 27.95
C PHE A 414 35.14 12.65 28.14
N GLU A 415 36.10 12.13 27.36
CA GLU A 415 36.55 10.73 27.38
C GLU A 415 35.45 9.75 26.93
N ILE A 416 34.61 10.17 25.96
CA ILE A 416 33.58 9.35 25.34
C ILE A 416 33.96 9.12 23.89
N ASP A 417 34.54 7.95 23.61
CA ASP A 417 35.08 7.62 22.28
C ASP A 417 34.33 6.45 21.59
N ASP A 418 33.42 5.74 22.28
CA ASP A 418 32.63 4.60 21.74
C ASP A 418 31.18 5.03 21.42
N MET A 419 31.05 5.98 20.49
CA MET A 419 29.75 6.54 20.10
C MET A 419 28.79 5.48 19.57
N ASP A 420 29.22 4.66 18.60
CA ASP A 420 28.37 3.61 18.01
C ASP A 420 27.83 2.62 19.06
N GLY A 421 28.67 2.24 20.03
CA GLY A 421 28.28 1.34 21.11
C GLY A 421 27.28 1.97 22.06
N LEU A 422 27.45 3.25 22.39
CA LEU A 422 26.58 4.00 23.31
C LEU A 422 25.25 4.41 22.64
N ASP A 423 25.29 4.81 21.38
CA ASP A 423 24.12 5.07 20.53
C ASP A 423 23.26 3.80 20.38
N PHE A 424 23.89 2.64 20.19
CA PHE A 424 23.18 1.37 20.17
C PHE A 424 22.47 1.09 21.50
N ILE A 425 23.12 1.36 22.63
CA ILE A 425 22.51 1.18 23.96
C ILE A 425 21.35 2.17 24.17
N GLU A 426 21.50 3.42 23.74
CA GLU A 426 20.43 4.42 23.78
C GLU A 426 19.23 4.00 22.92
N ARG A 427 19.46 3.48 21.71
CA ARG A 427 18.40 2.91 20.87
C ARG A 427 17.65 1.76 21.54
N GLN A 428 18.37 0.81 22.16
CA GLN A 428 17.74 -0.29 22.89
C GLN A 428 16.89 0.21 24.07
N PHE A 429 17.32 1.29 24.74
CA PHE A 429 16.53 1.94 25.77
C PHE A 429 15.28 2.63 25.21
N GLN A 430 15.39 3.34 24.08
CA GLN A 430 14.24 3.95 23.40
C GLN A 430 13.24 2.87 22.96
N GLU A 431 13.69 1.78 22.34
CA GLU A 431 12.85 0.62 21.98
C GLU A 431 12.17 0.01 23.22
N TYR A 432 12.86 -0.07 24.36
CA TYR A 432 12.28 -0.58 25.61
C TYR A 432 11.12 0.28 26.15
N ILE A 433 11.19 1.60 25.99
CA ILE A 433 10.17 2.55 26.46
C ILE A 433 9.00 2.67 25.47
N HIS A 434 9.33 2.73 24.19
CA HIS A 434 8.40 3.09 23.14
C HIS A 434 7.79 1.87 22.45
N GLY A 435 8.58 0.80 22.22
CA GLY A 435 8.20 -0.27 21.30
C GLY A 435 7.76 0.28 19.94
N ASP A 436 6.83 -0.41 19.28
CA ASP A 436 6.29 0.01 17.98
C ASP A 436 5.37 1.25 18.07
N TYR A 437 5.03 1.75 19.27
CA TYR A 437 4.14 2.92 19.43
C TYR A 437 4.78 4.20 18.90
N GLN A 438 6.11 4.30 18.96
CA GLN A 438 6.81 5.45 18.41
C GLN A 438 6.65 5.51 16.89
N GLU A 439 6.81 4.40 16.18
CA GLU A 439 6.60 4.35 14.73
C GLU A 439 5.13 4.66 14.36
N VAL A 440 4.18 4.07 15.07
CA VAL A 440 2.74 4.25 14.80
C VAL A 440 2.26 5.70 15.02
N TYR A 441 2.80 6.41 16.00
CA TYR A 441 2.33 7.75 16.40
C TYR A 441 3.28 8.91 16.09
N LEU A 442 4.61 8.70 16.00
CA LEU A 442 5.53 9.73 15.52
C LEU A 442 5.70 9.63 14.01
N ASP A 443 6.12 8.47 13.49
CA ASP A 443 6.62 8.42 12.11
C ASP A 443 5.50 8.62 11.07
N ASN A 444 4.28 8.14 11.35
CA ASN A 444 3.11 8.34 10.48
C ASN A 444 2.64 9.80 10.37
N TYR A 445 3.03 10.66 11.31
CA TYR A 445 2.67 12.08 11.30
C TYR A 445 3.86 12.98 10.94
N PHE A 446 5.06 12.40 10.84
CA PHE A 446 6.31 13.13 10.63
C PHE A 446 6.52 13.47 9.15
N VAL A 447 7.03 14.68 8.90
CA VAL A 447 7.42 15.19 7.60
C VAL A 447 8.90 15.57 7.65
N GLU A 448 9.71 15.01 6.75
CA GLU A 448 11.12 15.41 6.61
C GLU A 448 11.22 16.83 6.03
N THR A 449 11.91 17.72 6.74
CA THR A 449 12.14 19.11 6.29
C THR A 449 13.49 19.24 5.59
N VAL A 450 13.51 19.91 4.44
CA VAL A 450 14.74 20.24 3.70
C VAL A 450 14.93 21.76 3.71
N SER A 451 16.10 22.24 4.16
CA SER A 451 16.38 23.68 4.30
C SER A 451 16.50 24.40 2.95
N ARG A 452 16.30 25.72 2.92
CA ARG A 452 16.49 26.54 1.71
C ARG A 452 17.92 26.52 1.19
N ASP A 453 18.93 26.32 2.04
CA ASP A 453 20.32 26.22 1.59
C ASP A 453 20.58 24.89 0.89
N THR A 454 20.01 23.79 1.38
CA THR A 454 20.02 22.48 0.70
C THR A 454 19.18 22.51 -0.59
N LEU A 455 18.08 23.27 -0.60
CA LEU A 455 17.23 23.46 -1.77
C LEU A 455 17.89 24.39 -2.81
N ASN A 456 18.65 25.40 -2.36
CA ASN A 456 19.44 26.30 -3.20
C ASN A 456 20.69 25.63 -3.73
N GLU A 457 21.39 24.80 -2.95
CA GLU A 457 22.46 23.91 -3.42
C GLU A 457 21.92 22.92 -4.44
N GLY A 458 20.72 22.39 -4.23
CA GLY A 458 19.98 21.58 -5.21
C GLY A 458 19.57 22.37 -6.45
N LEU A 459 19.14 23.62 -6.31
CA LEU A 459 18.71 24.50 -7.41
C LEU A 459 19.89 25.11 -8.19
N GLU A 460 21.02 25.37 -7.54
CA GLU A 460 22.31 25.72 -8.16
C GLU A 460 22.92 24.49 -8.84
N ALA A 461 22.85 23.30 -8.23
CA ALA A 461 23.18 22.05 -8.89
C ALA A 461 22.25 21.78 -10.10
N LEU A 462 20.97 22.17 -10.03
CA LEU A 462 20.01 22.11 -11.15
C LEU A 462 20.29 23.16 -12.25
N LYS A 463 20.86 24.33 -11.90
CA LYS A 463 21.30 25.37 -12.85
C LYS A 463 22.66 25.07 -13.48
N GLU A 464 23.54 24.41 -12.75
CA GLU A 464 24.81 23.85 -13.23
C GLU A 464 24.59 22.55 -14.00
N LEU A 465 23.44 21.89 -13.84
CA LEU A 465 23.10 20.61 -14.48
C LEU A 465 23.17 20.61 -16.01
N PRO A 466 22.84 21.69 -16.76
CA PRO A 466 23.10 21.75 -18.20
C PRO A 466 24.59 21.86 -18.53
N TYR A 467 25.37 22.57 -17.71
CA TYR A 467 26.82 22.72 -17.89
C TYR A 467 27.56 21.44 -17.47
N ALA A 468 27.15 20.82 -16.38
CA ALA A 468 27.58 19.50 -15.93
C ALA A 468 27.09 18.39 -16.87
N LYS A 469 25.88 18.44 -17.44
CA LYS A 469 25.43 17.50 -18.50
C LYS A 469 26.18 17.70 -19.80
N ASN A 470 26.53 18.93 -20.17
CA ASN A 470 27.38 19.18 -21.34
C ASN A 470 28.82 18.75 -21.09
N LYS A 471 29.34 18.93 -19.87
CA LYS A 471 30.67 18.49 -19.47
C LYS A 471 30.73 16.98 -19.24
N ILE A 472 29.63 16.35 -18.81
CA ILE A 472 29.45 14.89 -18.75
C ILE A 472 29.25 14.36 -20.16
N ARG A 473 28.57 15.04 -21.09
CA ARG A 473 28.52 14.66 -22.51
C ARG A 473 29.86 14.83 -23.21
N GLU A 474 30.63 15.86 -22.89
CA GLU A 474 32.01 16.00 -23.35
C GLU A 474 32.91 14.95 -22.72
N LEU A 475 32.78 14.69 -21.41
CA LEU A 475 33.53 13.64 -20.72
C LEU A 475 33.09 12.23 -21.14
N ASP A 476 31.83 12.03 -21.54
CA ASP A 476 31.27 10.80 -22.09
C ASP A 476 31.63 10.65 -23.56
N ALA A 477 31.76 11.73 -24.33
CA ALA A 477 32.33 11.70 -25.67
C ALA A 477 33.84 11.43 -25.61
N ILE A 478 34.56 12.03 -24.65
CA ILE A 478 35.97 11.76 -24.35
C ILE A 478 36.13 10.35 -23.77
N ASN A 479 35.18 9.85 -22.96
CA ASN A 479 35.19 8.50 -22.42
C ASN A 479 34.74 7.49 -23.46
N GLN A 480 33.89 7.83 -24.42
CA GLN A 480 33.52 7.00 -25.56
C GLN A 480 34.66 6.95 -26.57
N ASP A 481 35.34 8.06 -26.84
CA ASP A 481 36.58 8.09 -27.64
C ASP A 481 37.71 7.36 -26.92
N ARG A 482 37.81 7.47 -25.58
CA ARG A 482 38.72 6.66 -24.77
C ARG A 482 38.29 5.20 -24.71
N GLU A 483 37.01 4.87 -24.70
CA GLU A 483 36.49 3.49 -24.72
C GLU A 483 36.61 2.87 -26.11
N LEU A 484 36.54 3.66 -27.18
CA LEU A 484 36.87 3.27 -28.55
C LEU A 484 38.38 3.07 -28.69
N ALA A 485 39.19 4.00 -28.18
CA ALA A 485 40.65 3.84 -28.13
C ALA A 485 41.08 2.69 -27.20
N ILE A 486 40.35 2.44 -26.11
CA ILE A 486 40.54 1.29 -25.20
C ILE A 486 40.02 0.02 -25.87
N LYS A 487 38.90 0.03 -26.61
CA LYS A 487 38.43 -1.13 -27.40
C LYS A 487 39.38 -1.45 -28.54
N GLU A 488 40.00 -0.44 -29.16
CA GLU A 488 40.93 -0.59 -30.27
C GLU A 488 42.33 -0.97 -29.74
N MET A 489 42.76 -0.41 -28.61
CA MET A 489 43.92 -0.90 -27.84
C MET A 489 43.68 -2.31 -27.30
N THR A 490 42.47 -2.66 -26.86
CA THR A 490 42.11 -4.00 -26.34
C THR A 490 42.00 -5.00 -27.49
N ARG A 491 41.46 -4.58 -28.65
CA ARG A 491 41.44 -5.36 -29.90
C ARG A 491 42.86 -5.58 -30.45
N LEU A 492 43.77 -4.60 -30.32
CA LEU A 492 45.20 -4.75 -30.61
C LEU A 492 45.92 -5.60 -29.55
N ARG A 493 45.50 -5.53 -28.27
CA ARG A 493 45.99 -6.37 -27.16
C ARG A 493 45.53 -7.82 -27.27
N THR A 494 44.45 -8.09 -28.00
CA THR A 494 43.95 -9.46 -28.25
C THR A 494 44.78 -10.18 -29.33
N LEU A 495 45.79 -9.50 -29.91
CA LEU A 495 46.64 -10.05 -30.96
C LEU A 495 48.14 -10.09 -30.63
N THR A 496 48.54 -9.95 -29.36
CA THR A 496 49.90 -10.35 -28.98
C THR A 496 49.97 -10.77 -27.53
N ASP A 497 50.23 -12.05 -27.32
CA ASP A 497 50.62 -12.60 -26.03
C ASP A 497 51.95 -11.98 -25.59
N ASN A 498 51.93 -11.35 -24.42
CA ASN A 498 52.97 -11.55 -23.41
C ASN A 498 52.51 -11.00 -22.04
N HIS A 499 52.12 -11.98 -21.21
CA HIS A 499 52.41 -12.17 -19.79
C HIS A 499 52.71 -10.98 -18.84
N VAL A 500 52.06 -11.07 -17.67
CA VAL A 500 52.36 -10.45 -16.36
C VAL A 500 52.31 -8.92 -16.27
N ASN A 501 51.19 -8.38 -15.78
CA ASN A 501 51.25 -7.27 -14.81
C ASN A 501 49.95 -6.94 -14.07
N ASN A 502 48.78 -7.46 -14.47
CA ASN A 502 47.52 -7.00 -13.85
C ASN A 502 47.02 -7.81 -12.63
N LEU A 503 47.58 -8.98 -12.33
CA LEU A 503 47.27 -9.70 -11.08
C LEU A 503 48.07 -9.18 -9.87
N GLY A 504 49.22 -8.52 -10.10
CA GLY A 504 50.03 -7.93 -9.03
C GLY A 504 49.35 -6.74 -8.37
N ILE A 505 48.75 -5.84 -9.16
CA ILE A 505 48.20 -4.58 -8.68
C ILE A 505 46.96 -4.77 -7.79
N ILE A 506 46.10 -5.76 -8.10
CA ILE A 506 44.90 -6.04 -7.30
C ILE A 506 45.27 -6.77 -6.00
N ILE A 507 46.26 -7.68 -6.04
CA ILE A 507 46.78 -8.33 -4.83
C ILE A 507 47.53 -7.32 -3.95
N ASP A 508 48.26 -6.37 -4.55
CA ASP A 508 48.96 -5.33 -3.81
C ASP A 508 47.99 -4.28 -3.24
N ASN A 509 46.92 -3.90 -3.95
CA ASN A 509 45.89 -3.01 -3.41
C ASN A 509 45.09 -3.66 -2.28
N LEU A 510 44.71 -4.94 -2.42
CA LEU A 510 44.02 -5.67 -1.35
C LEU A 510 44.95 -5.99 -0.15
N ARG A 511 46.26 -6.14 -0.37
CA ARG A 511 47.24 -6.22 0.71
C ARG A 511 47.48 -4.87 1.37
N HIS A 512 47.47 -3.79 0.61
CA HIS A 512 47.63 -2.42 1.11
C HIS A 512 46.42 -1.99 1.94
N GLU A 513 45.20 -2.30 1.51
CA GLU A 513 43.98 -2.05 2.30
C GLU A 513 43.92 -2.93 3.56
N ASN A 514 44.36 -4.19 3.50
CA ASN A 514 44.48 -5.03 4.70
C ASN A 514 45.59 -4.56 5.66
N GLU A 515 46.68 -3.97 5.16
CA GLU A 515 47.73 -3.35 5.98
C GLU A 515 47.30 -2.01 6.57
N GLU A 516 46.53 -1.19 5.84
CA GLU A 516 45.90 0.05 6.31
C GLU A 516 44.86 -0.27 7.39
N LEU A 517 43.97 -1.24 7.16
CA LEU A 517 43.02 -1.72 8.16
C LEU A 517 43.73 -2.30 9.40
N ALA A 518 44.84 -3.02 9.24
CA ALA A 518 45.65 -3.52 10.36
C ALA A 518 46.42 -2.40 11.10
N LYS A 519 46.84 -1.32 10.41
CA LYS A 519 47.43 -0.12 11.02
C LYS A 519 46.38 0.67 11.80
N THR A 520 45.18 0.86 11.27
CA THR A 520 44.07 1.52 11.95
C THR A 520 43.60 0.70 13.17
N LEU A 521 43.60 -0.64 13.07
CA LEU A 521 43.39 -1.55 14.21
C LEU A 521 44.49 -1.46 15.28
N ASN A 522 45.74 -1.21 14.88
CA ASN A 522 46.88 -1.00 15.79
C ASN A 522 46.87 0.38 16.46
N VAL A 523 46.39 1.42 15.78
CA VAL A 523 46.16 2.76 16.34
C VAL A 523 45.00 2.72 17.34
N TYR A 524 43.88 2.05 17.01
CA TYR A 524 42.78 1.79 17.95
C TYR A 524 43.19 0.88 19.12
N ASN A 525 44.17 -0.01 18.92
CA ASN A 525 44.73 -0.82 20.01
C ASN A 525 45.61 0.00 20.96
N GLY A 526 46.00 1.24 20.65
CA GLY A 526 46.86 2.12 21.45
C GLY A 526 46.19 2.80 22.66
N ASN A 527 44.89 3.05 22.60
CA ASN A 527 44.16 3.88 23.58
C ASN A 527 43.16 3.12 24.49
N LEU A 528 43.09 1.79 24.41
CA LEU A 528 42.17 0.98 25.22
C LEU A 528 42.70 0.67 26.63
N SER A 529 41.86 0.80 27.66
CA SER A 529 42.18 0.41 29.05
C SER A 529 42.47 -1.10 29.16
N ILE A 530 43.41 -1.48 30.04
CA ILE A 530 43.97 -2.84 30.15
C ILE A 530 42.90 -3.96 30.23
N PRO A 531 41.78 -3.82 30.99
CA PRO A 531 40.73 -4.83 31.04
C PRO A 531 39.92 -4.94 29.75
N PHE A 532 39.68 -3.84 29.03
CA PHE A 532 39.01 -3.84 27.73
C PHE A 532 39.93 -4.36 26.63
N ARG A 533 41.23 -4.10 26.68
CA ARG A 533 42.22 -4.79 25.84
C ARG A 533 42.23 -6.28 26.12
N ILE A 534 42.11 -6.71 27.38
CA ILE A 534 42.03 -8.13 27.75
C ILE A 534 40.70 -8.73 27.31
N ARG A 535 39.55 -8.07 27.53
CA ARG A 535 38.23 -8.58 27.14
C ARG A 535 38.01 -8.55 25.64
N ARG A 536 38.52 -7.54 24.93
CA ARG A 536 38.56 -7.49 23.47
C ARG A 536 39.59 -8.47 22.94
N LYS A 537 40.80 -8.60 23.51
CA LYS A 537 41.68 -9.73 23.16
C LYS A 537 40.99 -11.05 23.42
N LEU A 538 40.28 -11.25 24.52
CA LEU A 538 39.58 -12.49 24.84
C LEU A 538 38.37 -12.70 23.95
N SER A 539 37.63 -11.65 23.57
CA SER A 539 36.48 -11.69 22.66
C SER A 539 36.91 -11.86 21.21
N THR A 540 38.00 -11.22 20.80
CA THR A 540 38.66 -11.40 19.51
C THR A 540 39.32 -12.77 19.46
N ILE A 541 39.99 -13.23 20.52
CA ILE A 541 40.51 -14.60 20.66
C ILE A 541 39.32 -15.58 20.68
N TYR A 542 38.21 -15.27 21.35
CA TYR A 542 37.01 -16.10 21.42
C TYR A 542 36.28 -16.17 20.09
N ASN A 543 36.09 -15.06 19.39
CA ASN A 543 35.47 -15.00 18.07
C ASN A 543 36.43 -15.51 16.98
N LYS A 544 37.75 -15.42 17.17
CA LYS A 544 38.76 -16.04 16.30
C LYS A 544 38.89 -17.54 16.56
N LYS A 545 38.70 -18.00 17.79
CA LYS A 545 38.74 -19.42 18.20
C LYS A 545 37.38 -20.12 18.03
N TYR A 546 36.28 -19.38 18.12
CA TYR A 546 34.88 -19.80 18.01
C TYR A 546 34.05 -18.76 17.22
N PRO A 547 34.23 -18.66 15.88
CA PRO A 547 33.46 -17.74 15.02
C PRO A 547 31.94 -17.90 15.16
N LYS A 548 31.16 -16.82 14.98
CA LYS A 548 29.68 -16.91 14.94
C LYS A 548 29.28 -17.89 13.81
N GLY A 549 28.36 -18.80 14.10
CA GLY A 549 27.98 -19.89 13.18
C GLY A 549 28.90 -21.12 13.16
N SER A 550 30.12 -21.06 13.73
CA SER A 550 31.06 -22.19 13.72
C SER A 550 30.60 -23.38 14.57
N VAL A 551 31.02 -24.58 14.15
CA VAL A 551 30.75 -25.86 14.84
C VAL A 551 31.31 -25.83 16.27
N GLU A 552 32.50 -25.25 16.47
CA GLU A 552 33.15 -25.15 17.78
C GLU A 552 32.36 -24.24 18.72
N ARG A 553 31.77 -23.15 18.21
CA ARG A 553 30.89 -22.25 18.99
C ARG A 553 29.58 -22.93 19.34
N LYS A 554 28.97 -23.67 18.42
CA LYS A 554 27.76 -24.48 18.70
C LYS A 554 28.04 -25.52 19.80
N LYS A 555 29.16 -26.27 19.71
CA LYS A 555 29.58 -27.22 20.75
C LYS A 555 29.77 -26.55 22.12
N LEU A 556 30.33 -25.34 22.13
CA LEU A 556 30.50 -24.57 23.36
C LEU A 556 29.15 -24.12 23.95
N ASN A 557 28.22 -23.66 23.12
CA ASN A 557 26.87 -23.29 23.57
C ASN A 557 26.14 -24.48 24.20
N TYR A 558 26.24 -25.69 23.61
CA TYR A 558 25.67 -26.90 24.20
C TYR A 558 26.31 -27.28 25.53
N ARG A 559 27.64 -27.11 25.69
CA ARG A 559 28.33 -27.30 26.98
C ARG A 559 27.86 -26.27 28.01
N ILE A 560 27.72 -25.00 27.64
CA ILE A 560 27.17 -23.97 28.53
C ILE A 560 25.72 -24.31 28.92
N MET A 561 24.91 -24.80 27.98
CA MET A 561 23.53 -25.22 28.25
C MET A 561 23.46 -26.43 29.20
N SER A 562 24.40 -27.38 29.13
CA SER A 562 24.49 -28.50 30.08
C SER A 562 24.70 -28.07 31.53
N ILE A 563 25.33 -26.91 31.74
CA ILE A 563 25.65 -26.37 33.07
C ILE A 563 24.55 -25.42 33.54
N THR A 564 24.09 -24.52 32.66
CA THR A 564 23.13 -23.47 33.00
C THR A 564 21.67 -23.95 33.01
N HIS A 565 21.34 -24.96 32.20
CA HIS A 565 19.98 -25.48 32.04
C HIS A 565 19.97 -27.02 31.97
N PRO A 566 20.37 -27.73 33.05
CA PRO A 566 20.65 -29.16 33.04
C PRO A 566 19.44 -30.02 32.67
N ILE A 567 18.22 -29.65 33.11
CA ILE A 567 16.99 -30.38 32.78
C ILE A 567 16.65 -30.28 31.29
N LYS A 568 16.81 -29.08 30.70
CA LYS A 568 16.57 -28.83 29.27
C LYS A 568 17.59 -29.59 28.42
N TYR A 569 18.86 -29.53 28.79
CA TYR A 569 19.94 -30.27 28.13
C TYR A 569 19.77 -31.80 28.26
N PHE A 570 19.32 -32.30 29.41
CA PHE A 570 19.05 -33.72 29.62
C PHE A 570 17.97 -34.24 28.67
N LYS A 571 16.82 -33.53 28.57
CA LYS A 571 15.77 -33.86 27.61
C LYS A 571 16.28 -33.84 26.17
N LEU A 572 17.03 -32.80 25.79
CA LEU A 572 17.64 -32.66 24.46
C LEU A 572 18.64 -33.76 24.11
N THR A 573 19.38 -34.31 25.06
CA THR A 573 20.42 -35.33 24.80
C THR A 573 19.95 -36.77 24.95
N HIS A 574 18.82 -37.02 25.63
CA HIS A 574 18.34 -38.37 25.92
C HIS A 574 17.10 -38.78 25.12
N SER A 575 16.27 -37.83 24.65
CA SER A 575 15.18 -38.15 23.73
C SER A 575 15.66 -38.31 22.28
N ALA A 576 15.00 -39.16 21.50
CA ALA A 576 15.30 -39.33 20.08
C ALA A 576 15.07 -38.02 19.30
N GLU A 577 13.98 -37.30 19.62
CA GLU A 577 13.65 -35.99 19.06
C GLU A 577 14.71 -34.94 19.39
N GLY A 578 15.19 -34.90 20.63
CA GLY A 578 16.22 -33.95 21.05
C GLY A 578 17.56 -34.21 20.34
N LYS A 579 17.96 -35.48 20.22
CA LYS A 579 19.18 -35.85 19.48
C LYS A 579 19.08 -35.47 18.00
N ASN A 580 17.92 -35.68 17.39
CA ASN A 580 17.66 -35.28 16.01
C ASN A 580 17.70 -33.75 15.85
N LEU A 581 17.16 -32.98 16.80
CA LEU A 581 17.21 -31.52 16.81
C LEU A 581 18.64 -30.99 16.88
N ILE A 582 19.47 -31.58 17.75
CA ILE A 582 20.89 -31.24 17.85
C ILE A 582 21.60 -31.57 16.53
N GLU A 583 21.45 -32.80 16.05
CA GLU A 583 22.08 -33.26 14.82
C GLU A 583 21.72 -32.37 13.62
N GLY A 584 20.44 -32.02 13.48
CA GLY A 584 19.96 -31.14 12.42
C GLY A 584 20.41 -29.69 12.57
N GLU A 585 20.49 -29.11 13.77
CA GLU A 585 21.07 -27.77 13.96
C GLU A 585 22.55 -27.71 13.52
N PHE A 586 23.31 -28.77 13.79
CA PHE A 586 24.71 -28.85 13.39
C PHE A 586 24.90 -29.04 11.89
N LYS A 587 24.01 -29.79 11.23
CA LYS A 587 24.10 -30.15 9.81
C LYS A 587 23.41 -29.17 8.86
N ILE A 588 22.28 -28.61 9.27
CA ILE A 588 21.40 -27.75 8.45
C ILE A 588 21.50 -26.29 8.87
N GLY A 589 21.50 -26.02 10.19
CA GLY A 589 21.59 -24.67 10.72
C GLY A 589 20.41 -24.29 11.60
N ASP A 590 20.31 -22.99 11.90
CA ASP A 590 19.41 -22.47 12.94
C ASP A 590 17.92 -22.64 12.56
N ILE A 591 17.59 -22.62 11.26
CA ILE A 591 16.24 -22.88 10.75
C ILE A 591 15.71 -24.27 11.15
N TYR A 592 16.57 -25.29 11.26
CA TYR A 592 16.16 -26.63 11.70
C TYR A 592 15.84 -26.65 13.19
N ARG A 593 16.56 -25.85 13.99
CA ARG A 593 16.30 -25.73 15.42
C ARG A 593 14.91 -25.13 15.69
N GLU A 594 14.47 -24.21 14.83
CA GLU A 594 13.18 -23.54 14.93
C GLU A 594 12.04 -24.41 14.40
N LYS A 595 12.21 -25.03 13.23
CA LYS A 595 11.14 -25.77 12.54
C LYS A 595 11.10 -27.26 12.86
N GLY A 596 12.19 -27.85 13.35
CA GLY A 596 12.29 -29.27 13.70
C GLY A 596 12.23 -30.20 12.50
N LYS A 597 11.81 -31.46 12.68
CA LYS A 597 11.67 -32.41 11.56
C LYS A 597 10.42 -32.07 10.75
N LEU A 598 10.56 -31.93 9.43
CA LEU A 598 9.43 -31.65 8.53
C LEU A 598 8.70 -32.94 8.13
N ASN A 599 7.38 -32.86 7.92
CA ASN A 599 6.56 -34.00 7.52
C ASN A 599 5.60 -33.63 6.39
N PHE A 600 5.84 -34.16 5.20
CA PHE A 600 4.95 -34.03 4.05
C PHE A 600 3.91 -35.16 4.04
N PRO A 601 2.61 -34.85 3.82
CA PRO A 601 1.60 -35.88 3.70
C PRO A 601 1.82 -36.71 2.42
N TYR A 602 1.67 -38.03 2.52
CA TYR A 602 1.66 -38.88 1.33
C TYR A 602 0.34 -38.70 0.57
N VAL A 603 0.44 -38.46 -0.73
CA VAL A 603 -0.72 -38.38 -1.64
C VAL A 603 -0.51 -39.40 -2.76
N GLU A 604 -1.50 -40.28 -2.96
CA GLU A 604 -1.46 -41.32 -3.98
C GLU A 604 -1.50 -40.72 -5.40
N ASN A 605 -2.48 -39.83 -5.63
CA ASN A 605 -2.70 -39.10 -6.89
C ASN A 605 -2.54 -37.58 -6.65
N PRO A 606 -1.31 -37.06 -6.54
CA PRO A 606 -1.08 -35.63 -6.37
C PRO A 606 -1.51 -34.87 -7.64
N LYS A 607 -1.94 -33.62 -7.49
CA LYS A 607 -2.20 -32.74 -8.64
C LYS A 607 -0.88 -32.33 -9.31
N VAL A 608 0.15 -32.04 -8.51
CA VAL A 608 1.46 -31.58 -8.98
C VAL A 608 2.60 -32.40 -8.37
N SER A 609 3.57 -32.81 -9.19
CA SER A 609 4.86 -33.31 -8.72
C SER A 609 5.90 -32.20 -8.79
N ILE A 610 6.35 -31.73 -7.63
CA ILE A 610 7.40 -30.72 -7.50
C ILE A 610 8.75 -31.42 -7.48
N ILE A 611 9.57 -31.20 -8.50
CA ILE A 611 10.90 -31.79 -8.64
C ILE A 611 11.93 -30.74 -8.25
N ILE A 612 12.71 -31.05 -7.22
CA ILE A 612 13.77 -30.18 -6.69
C ILE A 612 15.12 -30.83 -6.97
N PRO A 613 15.89 -30.36 -7.96
CA PRO A 613 17.25 -30.80 -8.19
C PRO A 613 18.18 -30.30 -7.09
N VAL A 614 18.96 -31.21 -6.53
CA VAL A 614 19.91 -30.91 -5.44
C VAL A 614 21.28 -31.51 -5.73
N TYR A 615 22.31 -30.75 -5.38
CA TYR A 615 23.69 -31.20 -5.28
C TYR A 615 24.35 -30.45 -4.11
N ASN A 616 24.26 -31.02 -2.92
CA ASN A 616 24.57 -30.38 -1.65
C ASN A 616 23.65 -29.18 -1.33
N GLN A 617 24.12 -28.25 -0.48
CA GLN A 617 23.41 -27.05 -0.03
C GLN A 617 22.13 -27.37 0.76
N ILE A 618 22.24 -28.27 1.74
CA ILE A 618 21.11 -28.70 2.58
C ILE A 618 20.34 -27.53 3.23
N HIS A 619 21.00 -26.42 3.55
CA HIS A 619 20.36 -25.28 4.21
C HIS A 619 19.35 -24.58 3.30
N TYR A 620 19.69 -24.36 2.02
CA TYR A 620 18.76 -23.82 1.03
C TYR A 620 17.65 -24.82 0.72
N THR A 621 18.01 -26.08 0.50
CA THR A 621 17.03 -27.16 0.26
C THR A 621 16.01 -27.24 1.39
N TYR A 622 16.45 -27.17 2.64
CA TYR A 622 15.57 -27.20 3.80
C TYR A 622 14.68 -25.95 3.88
N ALA A 623 15.22 -24.75 3.61
CA ALA A 623 14.42 -23.52 3.56
C ALA A 623 13.35 -23.55 2.45
N CYS A 624 13.70 -24.07 1.27
CA CYS A 624 12.76 -24.31 0.18
C CYS A 624 11.61 -25.23 0.62
N LEU A 625 11.93 -26.37 1.25
CA LEU A 625 10.94 -27.32 1.77
C LEU A 625 10.04 -26.71 2.87
N VAL A 626 10.60 -25.88 3.76
CA VAL A 626 9.80 -25.12 4.74
C VAL A 626 8.80 -24.22 4.02
N SER A 627 9.25 -23.43 3.03
CA SER A 627 8.37 -22.52 2.29
C SER A 627 7.24 -23.26 1.54
N LEU A 628 7.52 -24.45 0.99
CA LEU A 628 6.51 -25.28 0.35
C LEU A 628 5.42 -25.72 1.33
N LEU A 629 5.79 -26.16 2.54
CA LEU A 629 4.82 -26.56 3.56
C LEU A 629 3.98 -25.39 4.08
N GLU A 630 4.55 -24.19 4.16
CA GLU A 630 3.90 -23.02 4.75
C GLU A 630 3.00 -22.25 3.77
N ASN A 631 3.32 -22.31 2.47
CA ASN A 631 2.71 -21.43 1.47
C ASN A 631 1.99 -22.16 0.33
N THR A 632 1.93 -23.50 0.34
CA THR A 632 1.24 -24.29 -0.71
C THR A 632 -0.08 -24.85 -0.21
N ASP A 633 -1.18 -24.20 -0.60
CA ASP A 633 -2.56 -24.55 -0.27
C ASP A 633 -3.39 -24.91 -1.53
N GLU A 634 -4.66 -25.29 -1.34
CA GLU A 634 -5.67 -25.59 -2.38
C GLU A 634 -5.47 -26.90 -3.17
N TYR A 635 -4.24 -27.23 -3.58
CA TYR A 635 -3.95 -28.40 -4.41
C TYR A 635 -3.06 -29.42 -3.72
N SER A 636 -3.29 -30.70 -4.00
CA SER A 636 -2.43 -31.77 -3.53
C SER A 636 -1.12 -31.82 -4.32
N TYR A 637 0.00 -32.05 -3.65
CA TYR A 637 1.30 -32.13 -4.30
C TYR A 637 2.16 -33.21 -3.67
N GLU A 638 3.16 -33.66 -4.42
CA GLU A 638 4.28 -34.43 -3.89
C GLU A 638 5.59 -33.70 -4.17
N VAL A 639 6.61 -33.97 -3.36
CA VAL A 639 7.95 -33.42 -3.55
C VAL A 639 8.93 -34.54 -3.85
N ILE A 640 9.65 -34.39 -4.97
CA ILE A 640 10.66 -35.31 -5.46
C ILE A 640 12.01 -34.62 -5.37
N ILE A 641 12.87 -35.11 -4.49
CA ILE A 641 14.27 -34.65 -4.41
C ILE A 641 15.08 -35.41 -5.46
N ALA A 642 15.54 -34.70 -6.48
CA ALA A 642 16.45 -35.23 -7.49
C ALA A 642 17.88 -35.01 -7.01
N ASP A 643 18.47 -36.01 -6.35
CA ASP A 643 19.77 -35.92 -5.70
C ASP A 643 20.89 -36.44 -6.60
N ASP A 644 21.76 -35.53 -7.07
CA ASP A 644 22.86 -35.86 -7.97
C ASP A 644 24.16 -36.24 -7.23
N VAL A 645 24.03 -37.17 -6.27
CA VAL A 645 25.14 -37.67 -5.44
C VAL A 645 25.67 -36.62 -4.47
N SER A 646 24.77 -35.97 -3.71
CA SER A 646 25.15 -35.05 -2.65
C SER A 646 26.04 -35.72 -1.59
N THR A 647 26.99 -34.96 -1.06
CA THR A 647 27.97 -35.37 -0.06
C THR A 647 27.77 -34.70 1.31
N ASP A 648 26.96 -33.65 1.37
CA ASP A 648 26.53 -33.03 2.62
C ASP A 648 25.32 -33.78 3.23
N ALA A 649 24.66 -33.16 4.21
CA ALA A 649 23.53 -33.75 4.91
C ALA A 649 22.29 -33.99 4.02
N THR A 650 22.29 -33.52 2.76
CA THR A 650 21.27 -33.87 1.75
C THR A 650 21.28 -35.37 1.45
N SER A 651 22.44 -36.03 1.57
CA SER A 651 22.57 -37.49 1.43
C SER A 651 21.73 -38.30 2.43
N GLU A 652 21.35 -37.68 3.54
CA GLU A 652 20.58 -38.25 4.66
C GLU A 652 19.33 -37.40 4.98
N ILE A 653 18.78 -36.71 3.96
CA ILE A 653 17.63 -35.81 4.10
C ILE A 653 16.39 -36.48 4.72
N ASP A 654 16.26 -37.81 4.58
CA ASP A 654 15.21 -38.65 5.18
C ASP A 654 15.21 -38.64 6.73
N LYS A 655 16.35 -38.30 7.35
CA LYS A 655 16.43 -38.10 8.80
C LYS A 655 15.75 -36.81 9.24
N PHE A 656 15.75 -35.79 8.39
CA PHE A 656 15.34 -34.41 8.68
C PHE A 656 13.96 -34.07 8.09
N VAL A 657 13.51 -34.83 7.08
CA VAL A 657 12.23 -34.64 6.41
C VAL A 657 11.61 -36.00 6.08
N SER A 658 10.34 -36.20 6.43
CA SER A 658 9.54 -37.37 6.04
C SER A 658 8.53 -37.04 4.95
N GLY A 659 8.14 -38.05 4.17
CA GLY A 659 7.12 -37.93 3.12
C GLY A 659 7.62 -37.51 1.73
N LEU A 660 8.94 -37.37 1.55
CA LEU A 660 9.56 -37.05 0.25
C LEU A 660 9.80 -38.30 -0.59
N VAL A 661 9.77 -38.14 -1.91
CA VAL A 661 10.30 -39.15 -2.86
C VAL A 661 11.75 -38.79 -3.19
N ILE A 662 12.70 -39.68 -2.90
CA ILE A 662 14.12 -39.43 -3.19
C ILE A 662 14.53 -40.18 -4.47
N ALA A 663 14.98 -39.41 -5.47
CA ALA A 663 15.55 -39.90 -6.71
C ALA A 663 17.06 -39.61 -6.71
N ARG A 664 17.84 -40.55 -6.17
CA ARG A 664 19.30 -40.42 -6.08
C ARG A 664 19.99 -41.16 -7.23
N ASN A 665 20.89 -40.48 -7.92
CA ASN A 665 21.73 -41.08 -8.97
C ASN A 665 22.90 -41.89 -8.37
N GLU A 666 23.46 -42.83 -9.14
CA GLU A 666 24.67 -43.56 -8.76
C GLU A 666 25.97 -42.78 -9.05
N THR A 667 25.91 -41.89 -10.04
CA THR A 667 27.02 -41.04 -10.51
C THR A 667 26.50 -39.63 -10.72
N ASN A 668 27.35 -38.61 -10.60
CA ASN A 668 26.96 -37.22 -10.90
C ASN A 668 26.67 -37.09 -12.40
N GLN A 669 25.41 -36.81 -12.74
CA GLN A 669 24.91 -36.76 -14.12
C GLN A 669 24.63 -35.33 -14.61
N GLY A 670 24.75 -34.33 -13.75
CA GLY A 670 24.43 -32.93 -14.03
C GLY A 670 22.92 -32.65 -13.98
N PHE A 671 22.56 -31.36 -14.02
CA PHE A 671 21.19 -30.86 -13.82
C PHE A 671 20.17 -31.55 -14.73
N LEU A 672 20.40 -31.54 -16.04
CA LEU A 672 19.42 -32.04 -17.02
C LEU A 672 19.08 -33.51 -16.83
N LYS A 673 20.11 -34.37 -16.74
CA LYS A 673 19.93 -35.82 -16.62
C LYS A 673 19.31 -36.19 -15.28
N ASN A 674 19.70 -35.47 -14.22
CA ASN A 674 19.13 -35.65 -12.89
C ASN A 674 17.63 -35.31 -12.87
N CYS A 675 17.24 -34.15 -13.41
CA CYS A 675 15.84 -33.76 -13.57
C CYS A 675 15.04 -34.78 -14.39
N ASN A 676 15.58 -35.24 -15.53
CA ASN A 676 14.94 -36.25 -16.38
C ASN A 676 14.73 -37.60 -15.66
N ASN A 677 15.70 -38.03 -14.86
CA ASN A 677 15.58 -39.28 -14.10
C ASN A 677 14.55 -39.16 -12.96
N ALA A 678 14.52 -38.04 -12.26
CA ALA A 678 13.56 -37.79 -11.20
C ALA A 678 12.13 -37.65 -11.74
N ALA A 679 11.95 -37.01 -12.90
CA ALA A 679 10.65 -36.86 -13.54
C ALA A 679 9.98 -38.19 -13.89
N LYS A 680 10.74 -39.28 -14.10
CA LYS A 680 10.18 -40.63 -14.29
C LYS A 680 9.44 -41.16 -13.05
N LYS A 681 9.68 -40.59 -11.87
CA LYS A 681 9.00 -40.95 -10.62
C LYS A 681 7.77 -40.08 -10.31
N ALA A 682 7.52 -39.03 -11.11
CA ALA A 682 6.40 -38.11 -10.93
C ALA A 682 5.06 -38.80 -11.18
N ARG A 683 4.11 -38.65 -10.24
CA ARG A 683 2.73 -39.15 -10.35
C ARG A 683 1.72 -38.05 -10.66
N GLY A 684 2.12 -36.79 -10.50
CA GLY A 684 1.28 -35.62 -10.71
C GLY A 684 0.73 -35.50 -12.13
N GLU A 685 -0.41 -34.82 -12.26
CA GLU A 685 -0.91 -34.39 -13.57
C GLU A 685 0.02 -33.35 -14.19
N TYR A 686 0.56 -32.46 -13.36
CA TYR A 686 1.55 -31.47 -13.73
C TYR A 686 2.91 -31.76 -13.08
N ILE A 687 3.98 -31.43 -13.79
CA ILE A 687 5.35 -31.43 -13.29
C ILE A 687 5.77 -29.98 -13.09
N PHE A 688 6.30 -29.69 -11.90
CA PHE A 688 6.87 -28.40 -11.56
C PHE A 688 8.35 -28.55 -11.23
N PHE A 689 9.24 -27.91 -11.98
CA PHE A 689 10.67 -27.85 -11.64
C PHE A 689 10.91 -26.60 -10.78
N LEU A 690 11.45 -26.82 -9.58
CA LEU A 690 11.76 -25.76 -8.62
C LEU A 690 13.21 -25.92 -8.15
N ASN A 691 14.05 -24.90 -8.34
CA ASN A 691 15.42 -24.95 -7.83
C ASN A 691 15.46 -24.98 -6.29
N ASN A 692 16.50 -25.60 -5.72
CA ASN A 692 16.62 -25.76 -4.27
C ASN A 692 17.00 -24.46 -3.53
N ASP A 693 17.55 -23.46 -4.23
CA ASP A 693 17.87 -22.12 -3.76
C ASP A 693 16.72 -21.14 -3.99
N THR A 694 15.48 -21.59 -3.74
CA THR A 694 14.25 -20.79 -3.86
C THR A 694 13.38 -20.87 -2.61
N THR A 695 12.54 -19.86 -2.41
CA THR A 695 11.41 -19.91 -1.48
C THR A 695 10.16 -19.39 -2.16
N VAL A 696 9.03 -20.07 -1.97
CA VAL A 696 7.76 -19.72 -2.61
C VAL A 696 6.92 -18.81 -1.71
N GLU A 697 6.20 -17.85 -2.31
CA GLU A 697 5.26 -16.96 -1.59
C GLU A 697 3.86 -17.59 -1.46
N LYS A 698 3.01 -16.99 -0.62
CA LYS A 698 1.60 -17.42 -0.51
C LYS A 698 0.89 -17.37 -1.86
N ASN A 699 0.01 -18.35 -2.10
CA ASN A 699 -0.81 -18.43 -3.33
C ASN A 699 0.03 -18.56 -4.62
N TRP A 700 1.27 -19.05 -4.56
CA TRP A 700 2.12 -19.19 -5.74
C TRP A 700 1.63 -20.27 -6.74
N LEU A 701 1.09 -21.39 -6.25
CA LEU A 701 0.72 -22.54 -7.08
C LEU A 701 -0.66 -22.42 -7.76
N PRO A 702 -1.74 -21.98 -7.08
CA PRO A 702 -3.07 -21.93 -7.67
C PRO A 702 -3.18 -21.14 -8.99
N PRO A 703 -2.55 -19.95 -9.15
CA PRO A 703 -2.60 -19.20 -10.40
C PRO A 703 -2.00 -19.93 -11.59
N LEU A 704 -0.97 -20.76 -11.38
CA LEU A 704 -0.34 -21.54 -12.44
C LEU A 704 -1.25 -22.66 -12.95
N ILE A 705 -1.90 -23.38 -12.02
CA ILE A 705 -2.79 -24.52 -12.36
C ILE A 705 -4.04 -24.00 -13.05
N LYS A 706 -4.69 -22.98 -12.46
CA LYS A 706 -5.90 -22.37 -13.03
C LYS A 706 -5.67 -21.89 -14.46
N LEU A 707 -4.50 -21.29 -14.72
CA LEU A 707 -4.12 -20.84 -16.06
C LEU A 707 -4.00 -22.01 -17.06
N LEU A 708 -3.27 -23.08 -16.73
CA LEU A 708 -3.16 -24.28 -17.57
C LEU A 708 -4.52 -24.97 -17.81
N GLU A 709 -5.42 -24.97 -16.83
CA GLU A 709 -6.75 -25.60 -16.95
C GLU A 709 -7.73 -24.75 -17.77
N SER A 710 -7.59 -23.42 -17.71
CA SER A 710 -8.48 -22.48 -18.42
C SER A 710 -8.26 -22.42 -19.93
N ASP A 711 -7.05 -22.67 -20.42
CA ASP A 711 -6.71 -22.59 -21.84
C ASP A 711 -5.77 -23.74 -22.25
N LYS A 712 -6.32 -24.71 -22.98
CA LYS A 712 -5.60 -25.89 -23.48
C LYS A 712 -4.52 -25.55 -24.51
N SER A 713 -4.49 -24.33 -25.04
CA SER A 713 -3.42 -23.87 -25.92
C SER A 713 -2.14 -23.54 -25.14
N ILE A 714 -2.18 -23.45 -23.82
CA ILE A 714 -1.01 -23.20 -22.97
C ILE A 714 -0.32 -24.54 -22.64
N GLY A 715 0.95 -24.67 -23.04
CA GLY A 715 1.75 -25.87 -22.77
C GLY A 715 2.67 -25.73 -21.56
N MET A 716 3.12 -24.51 -21.26
CA MET A 716 4.08 -24.24 -20.18
C MET A 716 3.78 -22.91 -19.51
N VAL A 717 3.89 -22.86 -18.18
CA VAL A 717 3.72 -21.64 -17.37
C VAL A 717 4.86 -21.41 -16.39
N GLY A 718 5.07 -20.14 -16.03
CA GLY A 718 6.21 -19.71 -15.21
C GLY A 718 5.86 -18.67 -14.17
N SER A 719 6.57 -18.70 -13.05
CA SER A 719 6.42 -17.73 -11.96
C SER A 719 7.20 -16.44 -12.23
N LYS A 720 6.77 -15.36 -11.56
CA LYS A 720 7.61 -14.16 -11.33
C LYS A 720 8.72 -14.49 -10.36
N LEU A 721 9.95 -14.23 -10.79
CA LEU A 721 11.13 -14.40 -9.94
C LEU A 721 11.55 -13.06 -9.35
N VAL A 722 11.79 -13.05 -8.04
CA VAL A 722 12.30 -11.87 -7.31
C VAL A 722 13.55 -12.25 -6.51
N TYR A 723 14.46 -11.30 -6.35
CA TYR A 723 15.62 -11.47 -5.48
C TYR A 723 15.20 -11.36 -4.00
N PRO A 724 16.00 -11.90 -3.06
CA PRO A 724 15.75 -11.77 -1.62
C PRO A 724 15.73 -10.33 -1.11
N ASP A 725 16.29 -9.37 -1.87
CA ASP A 725 16.26 -7.94 -1.55
C ASP A 725 15.01 -7.21 -2.08
N GLY A 726 14.07 -7.94 -2.69
CA GLY A 726 12.81 -7.42 -3.19
C GLY A 726 12.84 -6.91 -4.63
N ARG A 727 13.99 -6.89 -5.32
CA ARG A 727 14.08 -6.48 -6.73
C ARG A 727 13.59 -7.58 -7.67
N LEU A 728 13.06 -7.19 -8.84
CA LEU A 728 12.65 -8.13 -9.87
C LEU A 728 13.87 -8.87 -10.44
N GLN A 729 13.77 -10.18 -10.56
CA GLN A 729 14.79 -11.00 -11.22
C GLN A 729 14.38 -11.34 -12.65
N GLU A 730 13.14 -11.77 -12.84
CA GLU A 730 12.60 -12.15 -14.15
C GLU A 730 11.07 -12.05 -14.18
N ALA A 731 10.55 -11.36 -15.18
CA ALA A 731 9.13 -11.35 -15.55
C ALA A 731 8.94 -12.04 -16.91
N GLY A 732 9.38 -13.29 -17.01
CA GLY A 732 9.56 -14.01 -18.27
C GLY A 732 10.84 -13.62 -19.03
N GLY A 733 11.28 -14.51 -19.91
CA GLY A 733 12.50 -14.34 -20.67
C GLY A 733 12.25 -13.92 -22.12
N ILE A 734 13.15 -13.09 -22.65
CA ILE A 734 13.23 -12.71 -24.07
C ILE A 734 14.45 -13.38 -24.69
N ILE A 735 14.27 -14.02 -25.84
CA ILE A 735 15.36 -14.52 -26.68
C ILE A 735 15.45 -13.63 -27.91
N TRP A 736 16.61 -13.00 -28.09
CA TRP A 736 16.87 -12.16 -29.25
C TRP A 736 17.34 -12.99 -30.46
N SER A 737 17.24 -12.40 -31.66
CA SER A 737 17.64 -13.05 -32.92
C SER A 737 19.13 -13.41 -32.99
N ASP A 738 19.97 -12.77 -32.19
CA ASP A 738 21.41 -13.04 -32.06
C ASP A 738 21.73 -14.21 -31.09
N GLY A 739 20.72 -14.82 -30.46
CA GLY A 739 20.91 -15.88 -29.48
C GLY A 739 21.04 -15.42 -28.03
N SER A 740 21.12 -14.12 -27.76
CA SER A 740 21.22 -13.63 -26.40
C SER A 740 19.86 -13.76 -25.69
N GLY A 741 19.90 -14.27 -24.45
CA GLY A 741 18.74 -14.32 -23.58
C GLY A 741 18.74 -13.14 -22.61
N TRP A 742 17.55 -12.62 -22.31
CA TRP A 742 17.35 -11.54 -21.36
C TRP A 742 16.20 -11.86 -20.41
N ASN A 743 16.52 -11.92 -19.11
CA ASN A 743 15.53 -11.97 -18.05
C ASN A 743 14.86 -10.61 -17.96
N TYR A 744 13.63 -10.49 -18.49
CA TYR A 744 12.97 -9.20 -18.64
C TYR A 744 12.67 -8.58 -17.27
N GLY A 745 13.01 -7.29 -17.11
CA GLY A 745 12.84 -6.53 -15.87
C GLY A 745 13.89 -6.79 -14.78
N ARG A 746 15.01 -7.46 -15.10
CA ARG A 746 16.09 -7.71 -14.14
C ARG A 746 16.55 -6.42 -13.42
N CYS A 747 16.59 -6.48 -12.10
CA CYS A 747 16.96 -5.39 -11.17
C CYS A 747 15.99 -4.20 -11.12
N ASP A 748 14.81 -4.31 -11.74
CA ASP A 748 13.76 -3.27 -11.71
C ASP A 748 12.75 -3.49 -10.56
N ASP A 749 11.80 -2.58 -10.40
CA ASP A 749 10.68 -2.69 -9.46
C ASP A 749 9.65 -3.74 -9.95
N PRO A 750 9.40 -4.83 -9.19
CA PRO A 750 8.46 -5.88 -9.56
C PRO A 750 6.98 -5.44 -9.62
N ASN A 751 6.65 -4.25 -9.11
CA ASN A 751 5.28 -3.72 -9.02
C ASN A 751 4.85 -2.87 -10.22
N LYS A 752 5.76 -2.55 -11.16
CA LYS A 752 5.42 -1.79 -12.35
C LYS A 752 4.35 -2.50 -13.20
N PRO A 753 3.40 -1.77 -13.82
CA PRO A 753 2.34 -2.34 -14.65
C PRO A 753 2.81 -3.37 -15.68
N GLU A 754 3.94 -3.09 -16.34
CA GLU A 754 4.47 -3.95 -17.41
C GLU A 754 4.91 -5.35 -16.96
N TYR A 755 5.06 -5.58 -15.66
CA TYR A 755 5.43 -6.88 -15.08
C TYR A 755 4.26 -7.64 -14.44
N ASN A 756 3.05 -7.06 -14.44
CA ASN A 756 1.92 -7.52 -13.62
C ASN A 756 0.71 -8.05 -14.39
N TYR A 757 0.84 -8.37 -15.68
CA TYR A 757 -0.19 -9.05 -16.47
C TYR A 757 0.30 -10.37 -17.09
N VAL A 758 -0.63 -11.30 -17.34
CA VAL A 758 -0.38 -12.61 -17.96
C VAL A 758 -0.03 -12.43 -19.43
N ARG A 759 1.06 -13.06 -19.92
CA ARG A 759 1.46 -12.88 -21.33
C ARG A 759 2.30 -14.03 -21.87
N ASP A 760 2.30 -14.15 -23.19
CA ASP A 760 3.20 -15.06 -23.91
C ASP A 760 4.64 -14.56 -23.83
N VAL A 761 5.58 -15.46 -23.56
CA VAL A 761 7.02 -15.15 -23.45
C VAL A 761 7.86 -16.14 -24.25
N ASP A 762 9.13 -15.81 -24.50
CA ASP A 762 10.00 -16.67 -25.33
C ASP A 762 10.42 -17.92 -24.58
N TYR A 763 10.75 -17.76 -23.30
CA TYR A 763 11.08 -18.81 -22.35
C TYR A 763 10.79 -18.35 -20.91
N ILE A 764 10.90 -19.28 -19.98
CA ILE A 764 10.87 -19.04 -18.54
C ILE A 764 12.11 -19.72 -17.96
N SER A 765 12.82 -19.06 -17.06
CA SER A 765 13.98 -19.64 -16.38
C SER A 765 13.63 -20.97 -15.70
N GLY A 766 14.51 -21.97 -15.85
CA GLY A 766 14.36 -23.31 -15.23
C GLY A 766 14.27 -23.34 -13.69
N ALA A 767 14.31 -22.18 -13.02
CA ALA A 767 14.16 -22.04 -11.58
C ALA A 767 12.73 -22.31 -11.07
N ALA A 768 11.70 -22.04 -11.88
CA ALA A 768 10.29 -22.17 -11.49
C ALA A 768 9.37 -22.34 -12.73
N ILE A 769 9.31 -23.55 -13.29
CA ILE A 769 8.52 -23.86 -14.50
C ILE A 769 7.54 -25.01 -14.28
N MET A 770 6.35 -24.90 -14.88
CA MET A 770 5.31 -25.94 -14.85
C MET A 770 4.83 -26.33 -16.24
N LEU A 771 4.59 -27.61 -16.44
CA LEU A 771 3.90 -28.15 -17.62
C LEU A 771 3.17 -29.44 -17.29
N SER A 772 2.26 -29.88 -18.16
CA SER A 772 1.60 -31.18 -17.97
C SER A 772 2.59 -32.33 -18.10
N ARG A 773 2.44 -33.36 -17.27
CA ARG A 773 3.28 -34.57 -17.34
C ARG A 773 3.17 -35.24 -18.72
N LYS A 774 1.98 -35.23 -19.30
CA LYS A 774 1.74 -35.74 -20.66
C LYS A 774 2.62 -35.02 -21.69
N LEU A 775 2.65 -33.68 -21.66
CA LEU A 775 3.47 -32.91 -22.59
C LEU A 775 4.97 -33.15 -22.34
N TRP A 776 5.38 -33.26 -21.08
CA TRP A 776 6.77 -33.62 -20.73
C TRP A 776 7.20 -34.97 -21.32
N GLU A 777 6.34 -35.99 -21.22
CA GLU A 777 6.57 -37.32 -21.82
C GLU A 777 6.61 -37.27 -23.36
N GLU A 778 5.76 -36.45 -23.99
CA GLU A 778 5.74 -36.25 -25.45
C GLU A 778 6.96 -35.47 -25.97
N ILE A 779 7.55 -34.60 -25.16
CA ILE A 779 8.80 -33.90 -25.49
C ILE A 779 10.01 -34.82 -25.27
N GLY A 780 9.95 -35.71 -24.29
CA GLY A 780 11.05 -36.60 -23.90
C GLY A 780 11.98 -36.01 -22.83
N GLY A 781 11.54 -34.95 -22.15
CA GLY A 781 12.28 -34.24 -21.11
C GLY A 781 13.31 -33.22 -21.62
N PHE A 782 14.20 -32.77 -20.74
CA PHE A 782 15.28 -31.84 -21.12
C PHE A 782 16.24 -32.50 -22.12
N ASP A 783 16.62 -31.75 -23.15
CA ASP A 783 17.48 -32.26 -24.21
C ASP A 783 18.94 -32.41 -23.74
N THR A 784 19.41 -33.65 -23.69
CA THR A 784 20.74 -33.98 -23.19
C THR A 784 21.92 -33.40 -23.99
N ARG A 785 21.67 -32.79 -25.17
CA ARG A 785 22.69 -32.04 -25.93
C ARG A 785 23.29 -30.87 -25.15
N TYR A 786 22.53 -30.31 -24.21
CA TYR A 786 22.95 -29.19 -23.37
C TYR A 786 23.51 -29.65 -22.01
N ALA A 787 23.67 -30.95 -21.78
CA ALA A 787 24.28 -31.44 -20.55
C ALA A 787 25.71 -30.87 -20.37
N PRO A 788 26.08 -30.41 -19.17
CA PRO A 788 25.36 -30.58 -17.90
C PRO A 788 24.31 -29.51 -17.53
N ALA A 789 24.30 -28.30 -18.13
CA ALA A 789 23.40 -27.19 -17.82
C ALA A 789 23.44 -26.06 -18.88
N TYR A 790 22.51 -25.10 -18.79
CA TYR A 790 22.28 -23.92 -19.63
C TYR A 790 21.64 -24.19 -21.00
N CYS A 791 20.69 -23.32 -21.38
CA CYS A 791 19.85 -23.36 -22.59
C CYS A 791 18.76 -24.45 -22.61
N GLU A 792 18.66 -25.28 -21.57
CA GLU A 792 17.65 -26.34 -21.45
C GLU A 792 16.22 -25.82 -21.34
N ASP A 793 16.05 -24.68 -20.67
CA ASP A 793 14.77 -24.02 -20.46
C ASP A 793 14.25 -23.33 -21.73
N SER A 794 15.15 -22.65 -22.44
CA SER A 794 14.90 -22.04 -23.76
C SER A 794 14.56 -23.12 -24.80
N ASP A 795 15.30 -24.23 -24.79
CA ASP A 795 15.03 -25.36 -25.67
C ASP A 795 13.67 -26.01 -25.40
N LEU A 796 13.35 -26.22 -24.13
CA LEU A 796 12.04 -26.76 -23.70
C LEU A 796 10.91 -25.82 -24.15
N ALA A 797 11.07 -24.51 -23.96
CA ALA A 797 10.10 -23.52 -24.43
C ALA A 797 9.88 -23.60 -25.95
N PHE A 798 10.96 -23.76 -26.73
CA PHE A 798 10.87 -23.90 -28.18
C PHE A 798 10.24 -25.24 -28.61
N GLU A 799 10.50 -26.34 -27.90
CA GLU A 799 9.82 -27.63 -28.13
C GLU A 799 8.32 -27.56 -27.86
N VAL A 800 7.91 -26.86 -26.79
CA VAL A 800 6.49 -26.58 -26.49
C VAL A 800 5.86 -25.79 -27.63
N ARG A 801 6.53 -24.72 -28.07
CA ARG A 801 6.02 -23.83 -29.12
C ARG A 801 5.98 -24.47 -30.50
N LYS A 802 6.93 -25.34 -30.83
CA LYS A 802 6.93 -26.16 -32.05
C LYS A 802 5.68 -27.04 -32.18
N ARG A 803 5.02 -27.36 -31.07
CA ARG A 803 3.76 -28.12 -31.02
C ARG A 803 2.51 -27.22 -31.07
N ASN A 804 2.68 -25.94 -31.43
CA ASN A 804 1.62 -24.92 -31.45
C ASN A 804 1.00 -24.64 -30.07
N LEU A 805 1.78 -24.85 -29.01
CA LEU A 805 1.39 -24.50 -27.64
C LEU A 805 2.09 -23.21 -27.19
N ARG A 806 1.44 -22.48 -26.29
CA ARG A 806 1.92 -21.22 -25.72
C ARG A 806 2.79 -21.46 -24.49
N VAL A 807 3.73 -20.53 -24.28
CA VAL A 807 4.57 -20.44 -23.09
C VAL A 807 4.21 -19.13 -22.41
N VAL A 808 3.73 -19.20 -21.17
CA VAL A 808 3.03 -18.07 -20.55
C VAL A 808 3.60 -17.72 -19.17
N TYR A 809 3.87 -16.44 -18.96
CA TYR A 809 4.28 -15.89 -17.68
C TYR A 809 3.06 -15.55 -16.81
N GLN A 810 3.08 -15.97 -15.54
CA GLN A 810 2.01 -15.76 -14.56
C GLN A 810 2.50 -14.90 -13.38
N PRO A 811 2.20 -13.59 -13.35
CA PRO A 811 2.72 -12.65 -12.35
C PRO A 811 2.19 -12.85 -10.93
N LEU A 812 1.04 -13.52 -10.74
CA LEU A 812 0.50 -13.81 -9.41
C LEU A 812 1.23 -14.95 -8.71
N SER A 813 1.98 -15.75 -9.46
CA SER A 813 2.86 -16.78 -8.89
C SER A 813 4.23 -16.16 -8.62
N VAL A 814 4.58 -15.94 -7.34
CA VAL A 814 5.83 -15.28 -6.96
C VAL A 814 6.77 -16.27 -6.25
N VAL A 815 8.02 -16.31 -6.72
CA VAL A 815 9.09 -17.16 -6.15
C VAL A 815 10.32 -16.29 -5.91
N ILE A 816 10.85 -16.32 -4.69
CA ILE A 816 12.12 -15.69 -4.34
C ILE A 816 13.25 -16.66 -4.68
N HIS A 817 14.28 -16.19 -5.37
CA HIS A 817 15.39 -17.04 -5.83
C HIS A 817 16.76 -16.40 -5.50
N PHE A 818 17.62 -17.17 -4.84
CA PHE A 818 18.90 -16.73 -4.25
C PHE A 818 20.09 -16.83 -5.24
N GLU A 819 19.89 -16.48 -6.52
CA GLU A 819 20.80 -16.69 -7.67
C GLU A 819 22.32 -16.62 -7.35
N GLY A 820 23.10 -17.57 -7.87
CA GLY A 820 24.57 -17.57 -7.82
C GLY A 820 25.19 -18.44 -6.72
N VAL A 821 24.38 -18.99 -5.82
CA VAL A 821 24.77 -19.93 -4.76
C VAL A 821 25.12 -21.32 -5.30
N SER A 822 24.38 -21.80 -6.30
CA SER A 822 24.50 -23.16 -6.83
C SER A 822 25.62 -23.34 -7.87
N ASN A 823 25.99 -22.29 -8.64
CA ASN A 823 26.87 -22.45 -9.83
C ASN A 823 28.03 -21.44 -10.02
N GLY A 824 28.27 -20.49 -9.10
CA GLY A 824 29.41 -19.55 -9.17
C GLY A 824 29.34 -18.50 -10.31
N THR A 825 30.23 -17.50 -10.27
CA THR A 825 30.17 -16.29 -11.13
C THR A 825 31.16 -16.26 -12.30
N ASP A 826 32.09 -17.22 -12.39
CA ASP A 826 33.17 -17.19 -13.39
C ASP A 826 32.78 -17.87 -14.71
N VAL A 827 32.79 -17.11 -15.81
CA VAL A 827 32.56 -17.58 -17.19
C VAL A 827 33.85 -18.06 -17.89
N ASN A 828 35.02 -17.75 -17.34
CA ASN A 828 36.34 -18.05 -17.91
C ASN A 828 37.09 -19.18 -17.15
N GLY A 829 36.50 -19.71 -16.08
CA GLY A 829 37.08 -20.78 -15.25
C GLY A 829 36.62 -22.21 -15.62
N THR A 830 36.92 -23.18 -14.75
CA THR A 830 36.51 -24.60 -14.88
C THR A 830 35.04 -24.87 -14.50
N GLY A 831 34.22 -23.83 -14.29
CA GLY A 831 32.85 -23.92 -13.78
C GLY A 831 31.77 -24.16 -14.84
N LEU A 832 30.52 -24.32 -14.38
CA LEU A 832 29.35 -24.63 -15.21
C LEU A 832 29.00 -23.53 -16.24
N LYS A 833 29.27 -22.25 -15.94
CA LYS A 833 28.95 -21.13 -16.86
C LYS A 833 29.69 -21.15 -18.20
N ARG A 834 30.80 -21.89 -18.35
CA ARG A 834 31.47 -22.08 -19.66
C ARG A 834 30.54 -22.71 -20.70
N TYR A 835 29.64 -23.58 -20.24
CA TYR A 835 28.69 -24.28 -21.11
C TYR A 835 27.65 -23.34 -21.67
N GLN A 836 27.44 -22.15 -21.09
CA GLN A 836 26.51 -21.15 -21.62
C GLN A 836 26.89 -20.72 -23.04
N VAL A 837 28.18 -20.49 -23.32
CA VAL A 837 28.65 -20.09 -24.66
C VAL A 837 28.55 -21.25 -25.65
N GLU A 838 28.97 -22.45 -25.23
CA GLU A 838 28.93 -23.66 -26.07
C GLU A 838 27.50 -24.08 -26.40
N ASN A 839 26.63 -24.12 -25.39
CA ASN A 839 25.24 -24.56 -25.54
C ASN A 839 24.37 -23.52 -26.25
N ASN A 840 24.68 -22.22 -26.14
CA ASN A 840 24.01 -21.21 -26.95
C ASN A 840 24.26 -21.45 -28.45
N LYS A 841 25.49 -21.78 -28.86
CA LYS A 841 25.77 -22.17 -30.25
C LYS A 841 24.95 -23.39 -30.68
N LYS A 842 24.87 -24.42 -29.85
CA LYS A 842 24.04 -25.62 -30.12
C LYS A 842 22.56 -25.27 -30.24
N LEU A 843 22.06 -24.35 -29.40
CA LEU A 843 20.67 -23.87 -29.42
C LEU A 843 20.39 -23.13 -30.73
N GLN A 844 21.28 -22.22 -31.13
CA GLN A 844 21.21 -21.51 -32.41
C GLN A 844 21.24 -22.46 -33.61
N GLU A 845 22.10 -23.48 -33.58
CA GLU A 845 22.19 -24.50 -34.64
C GLU A 845 20.90 -25.34 -34.72
N LYS A 846 20.36 -25.79 -33.58
CA LYS A 846 19.12 -26.58 -33.53
C LYS A 846 17.92 -25.77 -34.02
N TRP A 847 17.84 -24.51 -33.62
CA TRP A 847 16.66 -23.65 -33.77
C TRP A 847 16.89 -22.50 -34.74
N SER A 848 17.76 -22.66 -35.73
CA SER A 848 18.14 -21.60 -36.67
C SER A 848 16.95 -20.91 -37.34
N GLU A 849 15.88 -21.67 -37.65
CA GLU A 849 14.65 -21.11 -38.22
C GLU A 849 13.82 -20.33 -37.19
N GLU A 850 13.81 -20.75 -35.93
CA GLU A 850 13.09 -20.05 -34.86
C GLU A 850 13.78 -18.72 -34.50
N PHE A 851 15.11 -18.68 -34.52
CA PHE A 851 15.88 -17.46 -34.29
C PHE A 851 15.58 -16.35 -35.31
N LYS A 852 15.30 -16.70 -36.58
CA LYS A 852 14.84 -15.74 -37.60
C LYS A 852 13.52 -15.07 -37.25
N ASN A 853 12.71 -15.72 -36.40
CA ASN A 853 11.42 -15.20 -35.97
C ASN A 853 11.50 -14.36 -34.69
N GLN A 854 12.66 -14.28 -34.03
CA GLN A 854 12.86 -13.43 -32.84
C GLN A 854 13.17 -11.97 -33.19
N TYR A 855 13.02 -11.09 -32.21
CA TYR A 855 13.32 -9.66 -32.35
C TYR A 855 14.81 -9.37 -32.35
N ASP A 856 15.20 -8.29 -33.02
CA ASP A 856 16.59 -7.87 -33.09
C ASP A 856 17.03 -7.14 -31.82
N ASN A 857 18.25 -7.43 -31.39
CA ASN A 857 18.89 -6.75 -30.27
C ASN A 857 19.59 -5.46 -30.76
N VAL A 858 18.85 -4.35 -30.80
CA VAL A 858 19.33 -3.06 -31.34
C VAL A 858 20.06 -2.17 -30.32
N GLY A 859 20.61 -2.74 -29.24
CA GLY A 859 21.48 -2.05 -28.28
C GLY A 859 20.78 -1.11 -27.29
N VAL A 860 19.56 -0.63 -27.60
CA VAL A 860 18.60 -0.06 -26.63
C VAL A 860 17.25 -0.70 -26.90
N PRO A 861 16.99 -1.92 -26.41
CA PRO A 861 15.80 -2.64 -26.82
C PRO A 861 14.57 -1.99 -26.16
N ASN A 862 13.77 -1.26 -26.95
CA ASN A 862 12.38 -1.05 -26.57
C ASN A 862 11.69 -2.42 -26.62
N ALA A 863 11.59 -3.07 -25.46
CA ALA A 863 11.09 -4.43 -25.32
C ALA A 863 9.57 -4.55 -25.53
N PHE A 864 8.87 -3.44 -25.83
CA PHE A 864 7.41 -3.35 -25.84
C PHE A 864 6.73 -4.52 -26.55
N ARG A 865 7.18 -4.87 -27.76
CA ARG A 865 6.60 -6.00 -28.52
C ARG A 865 7.29 -7.35 -28.27
N ALA A 866 8.56 -7.33 -27.84
CA ALA A 866 9.32 -8.54 -27.57
C ALA A 866 8.85 -9.24 -26.30
N ARG A 867 8.59 -8.47 -25.22
CA ARG A 867 8.19 -8.97 -23.89
C ARG A 867 6.91 -9.80 -23.85
N GLU A 868 6.06 -9.65 -24.86
CA GLU A 868 4.74 -10.28 -24.96
C GLU A 868 4.53 -11.00 -26.32
N ARG A 869 5.61 -11.22 -27.08
CA ARG A 869 5.61 -11.88 -28.39
C ARG A 869 4.54 -11.35 -29.36
N SER A 870 4.34 -10.04 -29.43
CA SER A 870 3.25 -9.41 -30.20
C SER A 870 3.60 -9.08 -31.66
N ARG A 871 4.46 -9.88 -32.31
CA ARG A 871 4.87 -9.63 -33.70
C ARG A 871 3.67 -9.78 -34.63
N GLY A 872 3.41 -8.75 -35.43
CA GLY A 872 2.28 -8.72 -36.37
C GLY A 872 0.90 -8.60 -35.71
N LYS A 873 0.81 -8.54 -34.38
CA LYS A 873 -0.45 -8.25 -33.67
C LYS A 873 -0.67 -6.74 -33.62
N LYS A 874 -1.92 -6.32 -33.82
CA LYS A 874 -2.31 -4.91 -33.65
C LYS A 874 -2.48 -4.60 -32.15
N VAL A 875 -2.01 -3.42 -31.75
CA VAL A 875 -2.07 -2.93 -30.36
C VAL A 875 -3.11 -1.83 -30.25
N ILE A 876 -4.02 -1.98 -29.28
CA ILE A 876 -5.05 -0.99 -28.96
C ILE A 876 -4.70 -0.37 -27.61
N LEU A 877 -4.53 0.96 -27.60
CA LEU A 877 -4.59 1.76 -26.38
C LEU A 877 -6.06 2.09 -26.09
N PHE A 878 -6.62 1.44 -25.09
CA PHE A 878 -8.01 1.56 -24.69
C PHE A 878 -8.12 2.52 -23.50
N VAL A 879 -8.80 3.65 -23.65
CA VAL A 879 -8.87 4.72 -22.63
C VAL A 879 -10.29 4.88 -22.14
N ASP A 880 -10.50 4.83 -20.83
CA ASP A 880 -11.80 5.07 -20.17
C ASP A 880 -11.58 5.79 -18.82
N HIS A 881 -12.65 6.26 -18.20
CA HIS A 881 -12.61 7.02 -16.94
C HIS A 881 -11.92 6.23 -15.81
N TYR A 882 -12.22 4.94 -15.69
CA TYR A 882 -11.66 4.03 -14.69
C TYR A 882 -11.68 2.59 -15.21
N VAL A 883 -11.01 1.68 -14.50
CA VAL A 883 -11.00 0.24 -14.83
C VAL A 883 -12.45 -0.30 -14.79
N PRO A 884 -12.96 -0.94 -15.87
CA PRO A 884 -14.38 -1.24 -16.03
C PRO A 884 -14.91 -2.12 -14.90
N THR A 885 -15.81 -1.57 -14.09
CA THR A 885 -16.58 -2.29 -13.08
C THR A 885 -17.78 -2.96 -13.72
N PHE A 886 -17.53 -4.06 -14.45
CA PHE A 886 -18.48 -4.70 -15.37
C PHE A 886 -19.78 -5.23 -14.73
N ASP A 887 -19.82 -5.34 -13.41
CA ASP A 887 -20.95 -5.76 -12.58
C ASP A 887 -21.76 -4.58 -11.99
N LYS A 888 -21.29 -3.33 -12.14
CA LYS A 888 -21.90 -2.14 -11.51
C LYS A 888 -22.65 -1.24 -12.47
N ASP A 889 -22.20 -1.11 -13.72
CA ASP A 889 -22.86 -0.26 -14.71
C ASP A 889 -22.76 -0.79 -16.14
N ALA A 890 -23.72 -0.37 -16.96
CA ALA A 890 -23.87 -0.75 -18.36
C ALA A 890 -22.67 -0.36 -19.24
N GLY A 891 -22.08 0.81 -18.98
CA GLY A 891 -20.94 1.32 -19.74
C GLY A 891 -19.71 0.44 -19.51
N SER A 892 -19.38 0.19 -18.24
CA SER A 892 -18.30 -0.71 -17.85
C SER A 892 -18.50 -2.14 -18.36
N LYS A 893 -19.73 -2.68 -18.31
CA LYS A 893 -20.04 -4.02 -18.84
C LYS A 893 -19.73 -4.11 -20.34
N THR A 894 -20.16 -3.10 -21.11
CA THR A 894 -19.88 -3.03 -22.55
C THR A 894 -18.39 -2.88 -22.82
N THR A 895 -17.70 -1.98 -22.13
CA THR A 895 -16.24 -1.77 -22.23
C THR A 895 -15.49 -3.09 -22.00
N PHE A 896 -15.79 -3.80 -20.91
CA PHE A 896 -15.16 -5.08 -20.58
C PHE A 896 -15.39 -6.15 -21.68
N GLN A 897 -16.61 -6.25 -22.19
CA GLN A 897 -16.94 -7.21 -23.26
C GLN A 897 -16.23 -6.88 -24.59
N TYR A 898 -16.06 -5.61 -24.92
CA TYR A 898 -15.27 -5.19 -26.08
C TYR A 898 -13.78 -5.53 -25.91
N ILE A 899 -13.21 -5.27 -24.72
CA ILE A 899 -11.83 -5.67 -24.41
C ILE A 899 -11.65 -7.18 -24.61
N LYS A 900 -12.58 -7.99 -24.06
CA LYS A 900 -12.57 -9.45 -24.23
C LYS A 900 -12.65 -9.87 -25.69
N MET A 901 -13.55 -9.26 -26.46
CA MET A 901 -13.66 -9.49 -27.90
C MET A 901 -12.34 -9.16 -28.63
N PHE A 902 -11.71 -8.03 -28.34
CA PHE A 902 -10.44 -7.66 -28.99
C PHE A 902 -9.33 -8.67 -28.69
N ILE A 903 -9.22 -9.15 -27.44
CA ILE A 903 -8.28 -10.20 -27.06
C ILE A 903 -8.56 -11.49 -27.85
N GLU A 904 -9.82 -11.91 -27.94
CA GLU A 904 -10.22 -13.11 -28.70
C GLU A 904 -9.93 -12.98 -30.21
N ARG A 905 -9.99 -11.77 -30.76
CA ARG A 905 -9.59 -11.47 -32.15
C ARG A 905 -8.08 -11.29 -32.34
N GLY A 906 -7.28 -11.51 -31.30
CA GLY A 906 -5.82 -11.49 -31.37
C GLY A 906 -5.18 -10.11 -31.25
N TYR A 907 -5.93 -9.10 -30.80
CA TYR A 907 -5.37 -7.78 -30.48
C TYR A 907 -4.66 -7.81 -29.13
N VAL A 908 -3.61 -6.99 -29.01
CA VAL A 908 -3.00 -6.69 -27.73
C VAL A 908 -3.67 -5.43 -27.17
N VAL A 909 -4.15 -5.50 -25.94
CA VAL A 909 -4.84 -4.38 -25.30
C VAL A 909 -3.97 -3.79 -24.20
N LYS A 910 -3.73 -2.47 -24.28
CA LYS A 910 -3.18 -1.64 -23.21
C LYS A 910 -4.32 -0.79 -22.68
N PHE A 911 -4.68 -0.94 -21.41
CA PHE A 911 -5.82 -0.23 -20.83
C PHE A 911 -5.35 0.93 -19.95
N LEU A 912 -5.80 2.15 -20.26
CA LEU A 912 -5.51 3.36 -19.51
C LEU A 912 -6.77 3.81 -18.76
N PRO A 913 -6.84 3.62 -17.44
CA PRO A 913 -7.82 4.32 -16.62
C PRO A 913 -7.36 5.78 -16.41
N ASP A 914 -8.20 6.75 -16.78
CA ASP A 914 -7.88 8.19 -16.65
C ASP A 914 -7.69 8.64 -15.18
N ASN A 915 -8.25 7.89 -14.22
CA ASN A 915 -7.99 8.12 -12.80
C ASN A 915 -6.67 7.50 -12.30
N PHE A 916 -5.94 6.75 -13.15
CA PHE A 916 -4.69 6.04 -12.87
C PHE A 916 -4.75 5.09 -11.67
N ALA A 917 -5.94 4.70 -11.23
CA ALA A 917 -6.14 3.90 -10.03
C ALA A 917 -6.13 2.40 -10.35
N LYS A 918 -5.44 1.63 -9.51
CA LYS A 918 -5.56 0.16 -9.47
C LYS A 918 -6.82 -0.22 -8.70
N SER A 919 -7.95 -0.34 -9.41
CA SER A 919 -9.25 -0.72 -8.83
C SER A 919 -9.40 -2.23 -8.82
N GLU A 920 -9.34 -2.83 -7.62
CA GLU A 920 -9.51 -4.27 -7.44
C GLU A 920 -10.97 -4.67 -7.16
N PRO A 921 -11.40 -5.88 -7.54
CA PRO A 921 -10.62 -6.95 -8.21
C PRO A 921 -10.50 -6.78 -9.75
N TYR A 922 -11.10 -5.72 -10.30
CA TYR A 922 -11.24 -5.53 -11.75
C TYR A 922 -9.91 -5.41 -12.50
N THR A 923 -8.92 -4.77 -11.87
CA THR A 923 -7.58 -4.64 -12.45
C THR A 923 -6.92 -6.01 -12.57
N THR A 924 -6.92 -6.80 -11.49
CA THR A 924 -6.41 -8.17 -11.53
C THR A 924 -7.12 -9.00 -12.59
N ILE A 925 -8.45 -8.88 -12.76
CA ILE A 925 -9.18 -9.62 -13.79
C ILE A 925 -8.68 -9.27 -15.21
N LEU A 926 -8.50 -7.99 -15.52
CA LEU A 926 -7.93 -7.56 -16.80
C LEU A 926 -6.48 -8.05 -16.99
N GLU A 927 -5.65 -7.91 -15.96
CA GLU A 927 -4.26 -8.40 -15.95
C GLU A 927 -4.18 -9.91 -16.22
N GLN A 928 -5.10 -10.70 -15.65
CA GLN A 928 -5.19 -12.14 -15.86
C GLN A 928 -5.74 -12.51 -17.24
N MET A 929 -6.49 -11.63 -17.89
CA MET A 929 -6.88 -11.77 -19.31
C MET A 929 -5.74 -11.38 -20.28
N GLY A 930 -4.62 -10.88 -19.77
CA GLY A 930 -3.47 -10.44 -20.53
C GLY A 930 -3.51 -8.99 -21.01
N VAL A 931 -4.28 -8.16 -20.32
CA VAL A 931 -4.32 -6.71 -20.53
C VAL A 931 -3.30 -6.04 -19.63
N GLU A 932 -2.44 -5.19 -20.21
CA GLU A 932 -1.56 -4.32 -19.41
C GLU A 932 -2.35 -3.07 -18.98
N VAL A 933 -2.57 -2.91 -17.67
CA VAL A 933 -3.32 -1.79 -17.11
C VAL A 933 -2.36 -0.69 -16.65
N LEU A 934 -2.43 0.48 -17.27
CA LEU A 934 -1.50 1.59 -17.03
C LEU A 934 -1.94 2.44 -15.82
N TYR A 935 -1.57 2.01 -14.62
CA TYR A 935 -1.92 2.67 -13.35
C TYR A 935 -0.70 3.24 -12.61
N GLY A 936 -0.94 4.02 -11.56
CA GLY A 936 0.07 4.52 -10.63
C GLY A 936 0.55 5.96 -10.92
N ASN A 937 1.26 6.53 -9.95
CA ASN A 937 1.69 7.94 -10.00
C ASN A 937 2.70 8.20 -11.14
N GLU A 938 3.57 7.25 -11.43
CA GLU A 938 4.53 7.36 -12.54
C GLU A 938 3.80 7.48 -13.89
N MET A 939 2.81 6.60 -14.13
CA MET A 939 1.98 6.69 -15.34
C MET A 939 1.18 7.99 -15.37
N ARG A 940 0.62 8.44 -14.25
CA ARG A 940 -0.10 9.72 -14.17
C ARG A 940 0.76 10.91 -14.60
N THR A 941 2.01 10.96 -14.16
CA THR A 941 2.92 12.07 -14.51
C THR A 941 3.41 11.98 -15.95
N ASN A 942 3.65 10.77 -16.46
CA ASN A 942 4.38 10.57 -17.72
C ASN A 942 3.52 10.00 -18.87
N ILE A 943 2.18 9.94 -18.75
CA ILE A 943 1.33 9.24 -19.74
C ILE A 943 1.51 9.75 -21.18
N PHE A 944 1.62 11.06 -21.37
CA PHE A 944 1.77 11.64 -22.71
C PHE A 944 3.13 11.29 -23.32
N GLU A 945 4.20 11.34 -22.52
CA GLU A 945 5.54 10.88 -22.92
C GLU A 945 5.53 9.37 -23.21
N TRP A 946 4.84 8.56 -22.41
CA TRP A 946 4.70 7.14 -22.65
C TRP A 946 3.99 6.84 -23.98
N ILE A 947 2.91 7.57 -24.30
CA ILE A 947 2.22 7.44 -25.59
C ILE A 947 3.15 7.84 -26.73
N GLU A 948 3.88 8.95 -26.60
CA GLU A 948 4.80 9.44 -27.62
C GLU A 948 5.97 8.47 -27.87
N ASN A 949 6.56 7.92 -26.81
CA ASN A 949 7.65 6.95 -26.87
C ASN A 949 7.23 5.60 -27.46
N ASN A 950 5.95 5.24 -27.35
CA ASN A 950 5.41 3.96 -27.83
C ASN A 950 4.52 4.11 -29.07
N GLN A 951 4.42 5.30 -29.66
CA GLN A 951 3.49 5.58 -30.75
C GLN A 951 3.66 4.68 -31.97
N SER A 952 4.89 4.27 -32.29
CA SER A 952 5.19 3.37 -33.42
C SER A 952 4.72 1.94 -33.18
N ASN A 953 4.41 1.60 -31.93
CA ASN A 953 3.92 0.29 -31.53
C ASN A 953 2.40 0.26 -31.31
N ILE A 954 1.73 1.41 -31.20
CA ILE A 954 0.28 1.50 -30.96
C ILE A 954 -0.42 1.76 -32.29
N ASP A 955 -1.31 0.85 -32.69
CA ASP A 955 -2.03 0.96 -33.97
C ASP A 955 -3.29 1.83 -33.82
N ILE A 956 -3.99 1.68 -32.69
CA ILE A 956 -5.31 2.28 -32.47
C ILE A 956 -5.40 2.85 -31.04
N ALA A 957 -5.97 4.05 -30.92
CA ALA A 957 -6.44 4.61 -29.66
C ALA A 957 -7.97 4.56 -29.63
N TYR A 958 -8.52 3.75 -28.73
CA TYR A 958 -9.97 3.60 -28.52
C TYR A 958 -10.37 4.45 -27.31
N LEU A 959 -10.92 5.63 -27.58
CA LEU A 959 -11.27 6.62 -26.56
C LEU A 959 -12.76 6.52 -26.20
N ASN A 960 -13.06 6.29 -24.93
CA ASN A 960 -14.43 6.19 -24.44
C ASN A 960 -14.86 7.48 -23.75
N ARG A 961 -16.13 7.82 -23.87
CA ARG A 961 -16.83 8.92 -23.19
C ARG A 961 -16.32 10.31 -23.58
N PRO A 962 -17.23 11.28 -23.79
CA PRO A 962 -16.82 12.61 -24.25
C PRO A 962 -15.84 13.33 -23.30
N HIS A 963 -16.10 13.32 -22.00
CA HIS A 963 -15.28 14.04 -21.00
C HIS A 963 -13.89 13.43 -20.75
N ILE A 964 -13.65 12.21 -21.21
CA ILE A 964 -12.32 11.55 -21.15
C ILE A 964 -11.61 11.73 -22.48
N ALA A 965 -12.29 11.46 -23.60
CA ALA A 965 -11.71 11.55 -24.94
C ALA A 965 -11.11 12.93 -25.23
N THR A 966 -11.73 14.02 -24.76
CA THR A 966 -11.22 15.39 -24.94
C THR A 966 -9.83 15.62 -24.36
N LYS A 967 -9.43 14.87 -23.33
CA LYS A 967 -8.11 15.01 -22.68
C LYS A 967 -6.97 14.46 -23.53
N TYR A 968 -7.26 13.50 -24.41
CA TYR A 968 -6.25 12.73 -25.15
C TYR A 968 -6.26 12.96 -26.66
N ILE A 969 -7.44 13.21 -27.24
CA ILE A 969 -7.62 13.19 -28.69
C ILE A 969 -6.74 14.21 -29.42
N ASP A 970 -6.60 15.42 -28.89
CA ASP A 970 -5.81 16.48 -29.53
C ASP A 970 -4.33 16.14 -29.50
N PHE A 971 -3.82 15.70 -28.34
CA PHE A 971 -2.44 15.24 -28.22
C PHE A 971 -2.13 14.08 -29.19
N ILE A 972 -2.97 13.05 -29.20
CA ILE A 972 -2.74 11.87 -30.05
C ILE A 972 -2.71 12.27 -31.53
N ARG A 973 -3.63 13.13 -31.98
CA ARG A 973 -3.68 13.57 -33.38
C ARG A 973 -2.53 14.50 -33.78
N GLU A 974 -2.09 15.35 -32.86
CA GLU A 974 -1.05 16.33 -33.15
C GLU A 974 0.37 15.74 -33.05
N LYS A 975 0.57 14.74 -32.18
CA LYS A 975 1.90 14.20 -31.84
C LYS A 975 2.16 12.80 -32.37
N THR A 976 1.14 12.09 -32.84
CA THR A 976 1.26 10.69 -33.27
C THR A 976 0.51 10.42 -34.57
N ASN A 977 0.77 9.24 -35.15
CA ASN A 977 0.01 8.71 -36.29
C ASN A 977 -1.02 7.63 -35.88
N ILE A 978 -1.34 7.52 -34.59
CA ILE A 978 -2.24 6.49 -34.07
C ILE A 978 -3.66 6.77 -34.59
N LYS A 979 -4.34 5.72 -35.09
CA LYS A 979 -5.74 5.84 -35.52
C LYS A 979 -6.66 6.01 -34.30
N VAL A 980 -7.42 7.10 -34.26
CA VAL A 980 -8.36 7.36 -33.16
C VAL A 980 -9.76 6.85 -33.49
N ILE A 981 -10.28 5.96 -32.65
CA ILE A 981 -11.68 5.53 -32.61
C ILE A 981 -12.31 6.14 -31.35
N TYR A 982 -13.47 6.77 -31.51
CA TYR A 982 -14.21 7.38 -30.39
C TYR A 982 -15.51 6.62 -30.13
N TYR A 983 -15.78 6.23 -28.88
CA TYR A 983 -17.06 5.65 -28.47
C TYR A 983 -17.80 6.58 -27.50
N GLY A 984 -18.96 7.09 -27.93
CA GLY A 984 -19.73 8.08 -27.19
C GLY A 984 -20.58 7.53 -26.04
N HIS A 985 -20.86 6.22 -26.01
CA HIS A 985 -21.86 5.53 -25.15
C HIS A 985 -23.31 5.99 -25.33
N ASP A 986 -23.59 7.28 -25.32
CA ASP A 986 -24.89 7.89 -25.60
C ASP A 986 -24.68 9.32 -26.11
N LEU A 987 -25.71 9.90 -26.73
CA LEU A 987 -25.70 11.32 -27.10
C LEU A 987 -26.15 12.15 -25.90
N HIS A 988 -25.17 12.68 -25.15
CA HIS A 988 -25.46 13.47 -23.95
C HIS A 988 -26.35 14.66 -24.29
N PHE A 989 -26.06 15.37 -25.39
CA PHE A 989 -26.88 16.51 -25.78
C PHE A 989 -28.32 16.15 -26.13
N LEU A 990 -28.58 14.97 -26.69
CA LEU A 990 -29.94 14.50 -26.98
C LEU A 990 -30.68 14.16 -25.69
N ARG A 991 -30.01 13.50 -24.75
CA ARG A 991 -30.58 13.13 -23.45
C ARG A 991 -31.00 14.36 -22.65
N GLU A 992 -30.10 15.32 -22.45
CA GLU A 992 -30.41 16.55 -21.71
C GLU A 992 -31.51 17.37 -22.40
N ARG A 993 -31.59 17.32 -23.74
CA ARG A 993 -32.67 18.00 -24.49
C ARG A 993 -34.04 17.36 -24.25
N ARG A 994 -34.15 16.03 -24.32
CA ARG A 994 -35.41 15.31 -24.06
C ARG A 994 -35.88 15.54 -22.63
N GLU A 995 -34.96 15.57 -21.67
CA GLU A 995 -35.28 15.89 -20.28
C GLU A 995 -35.83 17.31 -20.16
N TYR A 996 -35.21 18.31 -20.80
CA TYR A 996 -35.74 19.66 -20.88
C TYR A 996 -37.15 19.73 -21.50
N GLU A 997 -37.40 18.99 -22.59
CA GLU A 997 -38.72 18.97 -23.24
C GLU A 997 -39.83 18.41 -22.34
N LEU A 998 -39.47 17.57 -21.35
CA LEU A 998 -40.38 17.01 -20.36
C LEU A 998 -40.53 17.89 -19.10
N THR A 999 -39.42 18.40 -18.56
CA THR A 999 -39.42 19.10 -17.26
C THR A 999 -39.55 20.61 -17.39
N GLY A 1000 -39.21 21.18 -18.55
CA GLY A 1000 -39.09 22.62 -18.76
C GLY A 1000 -37.84 23.25 -18.13
N ASP A 1001 -36.91 22.46 -17.58
CA ASP A 1001 -35.72 22.95 -16.86
C ASP A 1001 -34.67 23.61 -17.79
N VAL A 1002 -34.44 24.92 -17.60
CA VAL A 1002 -33.52 25.70 -18.42
C VAL A 1002 -32.05 25.26 -18.25
N GLU A 1003 -31.66 24.71 -17.11
CA GLU A 1003 -30.29 24.21 -16.91
C GLU A 1003 -29.99 23.04 -17.84
N LYS A 1004 -30.97 22.15 -18.05
CA LYS A 1004 -30.88 21.01 -18.98
C LYS A 1004 -30.74 21.45 -20.43
N LYS A 1005 -31.42 22.54 -20.81
CA LYS A 1005 -31.25 23.16 -22.13
C LYS A 1005 -29.83 23.69 -22.34
N ASN A 1006 -29.25 24.35 -21.33
CA ASN A 1006 -27.89 24.88 -21.40
C ASN A 1006 -26.86 23.74 -21.45
N ALA A 1007 -27.03 22.71 -20.62
CA ALA A 1007 -26.20 21.51 -20.64
C ALA A 1007 -26.24 20.81 -22.01
N SER A 1008 -27.42 20.69 -22.63
CA SER A 1008 -27.56 20.14 -23.99
C SER A 1008 -26.70 20.91 -25.02
N ALA A 1009 -26.72 22.25 -24.98
CA ALA A 1009 -25.92 23.05 -25.91
C ALA A 1009 -24.40 22.85 -25.70
N TYR A 1010 -23.96 22.76 -24.45
CA TYR A 1010 -22.56 22.48 -24.10
C TYR A 1010 -22.10 21.11 -24.62
N TRP A 1011 -22.85 20.04 -24.30
CA TRP A 1011 -22.54 18.68 -24.76
C TRP A 1011 -22.51 18.59 -26.28
N LYS A 1012 -23.44 19.27 -26.96
CA LYS A 1012 -23.51 19.26 -28.43
C LYS A 1012 -22.23 19.78 -29.07
N SER A 1013 -21.66 20.87 -28.53
CA SER A 1013 -20.42 21.42 -29.04
C SER A 1013 -19.25 20.45 -28.88
N MET A 1014 -19.12 19.86 -27.69
CA MET A 1014 -18.01 18.97 -27.37
C MET A 1014 -18.11 17.63 -28.12
N GLU A 1015 -19.27 16.99 -28.14
CA GLU A 1015 -19.46 15.70 -28.80
C GLU A 1015 -19.24 15.81 -30.32
N LEU A 1016 -19.73 16.87 -30.97
CA LEU A 1016 -19.49 17.09 -32.41
C LEU A 1016 -18.02 17.38 -32.74
N ASP A 1017 -17.29 18.05 -31.85
CA ASP A 1017 -15.85 18.30 -32.04
C ASP A 1017 -15.06 16.98 -31.99
N LEU A 1018 -15.31 16.15 -30.98
CA LEU A 1018 -14.71 14.82 -30.86
C LEU A 1018 -15.00 13.95 -32.09
N MET A 1019 -16.25 13.93 -32.55
CA MET A 1019 -16.66 13.14 -33.70
C MET A 1019 -15.92 13.53 -34.98
N ARG A 1020 -15.65 14.83 -35.17
CA ARG A 1020 -14.91 15.34 -36.33
C ARG A 1020 -13.42 15.06 -36.25
N LYS A 1021 -12.88 14.91 -35.05
CA LYS A 1021 -11.48 14.60 -34.81
C LYS A 1021 -11.19 13.10 -34.92
N ALA A 1022 -12.15 12.24 -34.56
CA ALA A 1022 -12.02 10.80 -34.65
C ALA A 1022 -12.03 10.30 -36.10
N SER A 1023 -11.34 9.18 -36.38
CA SER A 1023 -11.42 8.51 -37.68
C SER A 1023 -12.79 7.87 -37.91
N ILE A 1024 -13.40 7.38 -36.83
CA ILE A 1024 -14.77 6.89 -36.78
C ILE A 1024 -15.32 7.08 -35.36
N SER A 1025 -16.60 7.39 -35.26
CA SER A 1025 -17.33 7.52 -34.00
C SER A 1025 -18.37 6.43 -33.86
N TYR A 1026 -18.34 5.70 -32.76
CA TYR A 1026 -19.29 4.64 -32.45
C TYR A 1026 -20.39 5.11 -31.50
N TYR A 1027 -21.60 4.64 -31.77
CA TYR A 1027 -22.79 4.84 -30.94
C TYR A 1027 -23.62 3.55 -30.87
N PRO A 1028 -24.41 3.32 -29.80
CA PRO A 1028 -25.09 2.04 -29.60
C PRO A 1028 -26.16 1.68 -30.63
N SER A 1029 -26.73 2.65 -31.35
CA SER A 1029 -27.79 2.36 -32.32
C SER A 1029 -27.80 3.31 -33.51
N ASN A 1030 -28.54 2.93 -34.55
CA ASN A 1030 -28.75 3.77 -35.72
C ASN A 1030 -29.58 5.02 -35.39
N VAL A 1031 -30.36 5.02 -34.31
CA VAL A 1031 -31.14 6.20 -33.89
C VAL A 1031 -30.22 7.36 -33.57
N GLU A 1032 -29.12 7.13 -32.83
CA GLU A 1032 -28.12 8.16 -32.56
C GLU A 1032 -27.40 8.60 -33.84
N VAL A 1033 -27.02 7.65 -34.70
CA VAL A 1033 -26.29 7.93 -35.94
C VAL A 1033 -27.14 8.79 -36.88
N ASP A 1034 -28.39 8.40 -37.11
CA ASP A 1034 -29.34 9.16 -37.94
C ASP A 1034 -29.55 10.56 -37.37
N TYR A 1035 -29.67 10.68 -36.04
CA TYR A 1035 -29.80 11.97 -35.37
C TYR A 1035 -28.55 12.85 -35.54
N ILE A 1036 -27.34 12.29 -35.44
CA ILE A 1036 -26.09 13.02 -35.75
C ILE A 1036 -26.13 13.54 -37.19
N HIS A 1037 -26.54 12.71 -38.14
CA HIS A 1037 -26.62 13.05 -39.56
C HIS A 1037 -27.72 14.05 -39.92
N THR A 1038 -28.69 14.31 -39.03
CA THR A 1038 -29.60 15.45 -39.20
C THR A 1038 -28.88 16.80 -39.10
N PHE A 1039 -27.77 16.86 -38.35
CA PHE A 1039 -26.98 18.09 -38.18
C PHE A 1039 -25.75 18.14 -39.07
N ASP A 1040 -25.07 17.00 -39.25
CA ASP A 1040 -23.82 16.94 -40.03
C ASP A 1040 -23.64 15.55 -40.68
N LYS A 1041 -24.04 15.43 -41.94
CA LYS A 1041 -23.92 14.20 -42.74
C LYS A 1041 -22.48 13.79 -43.06
N LYS A 1042 -21.50 14.67 -42.79
CA LYS A 1042 -20.08 14.38 -43.07
C LYS A 1042 -19.40 13.64 -41.92
N ILE A 1043 -20.03 13.61 -40.73
CA ILE A 1043 -19.48 12.90 -39.58
C ILE A 1043 -19.51 11.40 -39.86
N ASN A 1044 -18.33 10.77 -39.76
CA ASN A 1044 -18.18 9.33 -39.87
C ASN A 1044 -18.62 8.66 -38.55
N ALA A 1045 -19.93 8.46 -38.40
CA ALA A 1045 -20.53 7.77 -37.26
C ALA A 1045 -21.09 6.41 -37.70
N LYS A 1046 -20.94 5.39 -36.84
CA LYS A 1046 -21.43 4.03 -37.08
C LYS A 1046 -22.10 3.47 -35.83
N ALA A 1047 -23.22 2.79 -36.04
CA ALA A 1047 -23.91 2.08 -34.97
C ALA A 1047 -23.15 0.78 -34.66
N ILE A 1048 -22.88 0.55 -33.38
CA ILE A 1048 -22.26 -0.68 -32.88
C ILE A 1048 -23.20 -1.36 -31.90
N THR A 1049 -23.11 -2.67 -31.82
CA THR A 1049 -23.90 -3.44 -30.86
C THR A 1049 -23.36 -3.23 -29.45
N ALA A 1050 -24.20 -2.70 -28.56
CA ALA A 1050 -23.97 -2.76 -27.12
C ALA A 1050 -24.27 -4.17 -26.59
N TYR A 1051 -23.52 -4.61 -25.58
CA TYR A 1051 -23.55 -5.95 -25.00
C TYR A 1051 -23.13 -7.06 -25.98
N VAL A 1052 -21.90 -7.55 -25.79
CA VAL A 1052 -21.31 -8.61 -26.61
C VAL A 1052 -21.12 -9.87 -25.76
N PHE A 1053 -21.71 -10.98 -26.21
CA PHE A 1053 -21.67 -12.24 -25.48
C PHE A 1053 -20.74 -13.24 -26.19
N ASP A 1054 -19.86 -13.88 -25.41
CA ASP A 1054 -18.93 -14.92 -25.86
C ASP A 1054 -19.51 -16.34 -25.71
N LYS A 1055 -20.52 -16.50 -24.86
CA LYS A 1055 -21.18 -17.77 -24.58
C LYS A 1055 -22.67 -17.58 -24.66
N PHE A 1056 -23.38 -18.63 -25.07
CA PHE A 1056 -24.84 -18.66 -25.12
C PHE A 1056 -25.32 -19.89 -24.34
N MET A 1057 -26.37 -19.71 -23.56
CA MET A 1057 -26.96 -20.80 -22.79
C MET A 1057 -27.98 -21.55 -23.64
N ASP A 1058 -28.05 -22.86 -23.46
CA ASP A 1058 -29.12 -23.69 -24.00
C ASP A 1058 -30.19 -23.83 -22.92
N ILE A 1059 -31.20 -22.95 -22.96
CA ILE A 1059 -32.23 -22.85 -21.94
C ILE A 1059 -33.47 -23.55 -22.47
N ASP A 1060 -33.93 -24.60 -21.79
CA ASP A 1060 -35.24 -25.20 -22.05
C ASP A 1060 -36.34 -24.33 -21.43
N TYR A 1061 -36.94 -23.45 -22.23
CA TYR A 1061 -38.03 -22.61 -21.78
C TYR A 1061 -39.33 -23.40 -21.68
N ASN A 1062 -39.66 -23.83 -20.46
CA ASN A 1062 -40.90 -24.51 -20.15
C ASN A 1062 -41.90 -23.57 -19.44
N PRO A 1063 -42.95 -23.08 -20.12
CA PRO A 1063 -43.93 -22.18 -19.52
C PRO A 1063 -44.77 -22.83 -18.42
N ASP A 1064 -44.83 -24.16 -18.32
CA ASP A 1064 -45.63 -24.87 -17.30
C ASP A 1064 -45.03 -24.80 -15.89
N VAL A 1065 -43.71 -24.68 -15.79
CA VAL A 1065 -42.97 -24.63 -14.51
C VAL A 1065 -42.47 -23.22 -14.18
N ARG A 1066 -42.51 -22.30 -15.15
CA ARG A 1066 -42.15 -20.90 -14.98
C ARG A 1066 -43.37 -20.08 -14.55
N GLU A 1067 -43.19 -19.19 -13.59
CA GLU A 1067 -44.26 -18.35 -13.04
C GLU A 1067 -43.73 -16.97 -12.68
N GLY A 1068 -44.57 -15.96 -12.85
CA GLY A 1068 -44.31 -14.59 -12.40
C GLY A 1068 -43.85 -13.66 -13.52
N VAL A 1069 -43.88 -12.38 -13.18
CA VAL A 1069 -43.50 -11.26 -14.03
C VAL A 1069 -42.30 -10.56 -13.39
N LEU A 1070 -41.32 -10.14 -14.17
CA LEU A 1070 -40.09 -9.53 -13.67
C LEU A 1070 -39.88 -8.12 -14.23
N PHE A 1071 -39.50 -7.19 -13.36
CA PHE A 1071 -38.97 -5.88 -13.71
C PHE A 1071 -37.54 -5.75 -13.14
N VAL A 1072 -36.59 -5.36 -13.99
CA VAL A 1072 -35.19 -5.14 -13.61
C VAL A 1072 -34.77 -3.72 -14.00
N GLY A 1073 -34.37 -2.91 -13.03
CA GLY A 1073 -33.92 -1.54 -13.29
C GLY A 1073 -33.25 -0.89 -12.08
N GLY A 1074 -32.09 -0.25 -12.29
CA GLY A 1074 -31.43 0.55 -11.25
C GLY A 1074 -32.18 1.87 -11.03
N PHE A 1075 -32.51 2.20 -9.79
CA PHE A 1075 -33.38 3.33 -9.44
C PHE A 1075 -32.64 4.67 -9.27
N SER A 1076 -31.31 4.67 -9.41
CA SER A 1076 -30.53 5.91 -9.63
C SER A 1076 -30.82 6.54 -10.99
N HIS A 1077 -31.41 5.80 -11.93
CA HIS A 1077 -31.79 6.29 -13.24
C HIS A 1077 -33.29 6.65 -13.24
N PRO A 1078 -33.66 7.95 -13.27
CA PRO A 1078 -35.05 8.39 -13.08
C PRO A 1078 -36.10 7.72 -13.99
N PRO A 1079 -35.81 7.44 -15.29
CA PRO A 1079 -36.74 6.69 -16.14
C PRO A 1079 -37.20 5.34 -15.60
N ASN A 1080 -36.35 4.61 -14.86
CA ASN A 1080 -36.71 3.29 -14.34
C ASN A 1080 -37.69 3.41 -13.16
N ALA A 1081 -37.49 4.40 -12.29
CA ALA A 1081 -38.40 4.70 -11.19
C ALA A 1081 -39.77 5.14 -11.72
N ASP A 1082 -39.78 5.99 -12.75
CA ASP A 1082 -41.00 6.43 -13.43
C ASP A 1082 -41.78 5.27 -14.06
N ALA A 1083 -41.09 4.40 -14.79
CA ALA A 1083 -41.71 3.24 -15.44
C ALA A 1083 -42.34 2.26 -14.44
N LEU A 1084 -41.65 1.99 -13.33
CA LEU A 1084 -42.20 1.11 -12.29
C LEU A 1084 -43.47 1.71 -11.67
N LYS A 1085 -43.45 3.00 -11.32
CA LYS A 1085 -44.64 3.70 -10.80
C LYS A 1085 -45.79 3.65 -11.79
N TYR A 1086 -45.53 4.01 -13.04
CA TYR A 1086 -46.53 4.00 -14.10
C TYR A 1086 -47.17 2.62 -14.28
N PHE A 1087 -46.37 1.56 -14.30
CA PHE A 1087 -46.85 0.19 -14.40
C PHE A 1087 -47.70 -0.24 -13.21
N LEU A 1088 -47.25 0.05 -11.99
CA LEU A 1088 -47.96 -0.33 -10.76
C LEU A 1088 -49.26 0.44 -10.58
N GLU A 1089 -49.27 1.74 -10.86
CA GLU A 1089 -50.43 2.61 -10.67
C GLU A 1089 -51.48 2.48 -11.78
N SER A 1090 -51.05 2.25 -13.02
CA SER A 1090 -51.95 2.32 -14.19
C SER A 1090 -52.26 0.96 -14.82
N MET A 1091 -51.55 -0.13 -14.49
CA MET A 1091 -51.67 -1.41 -15.22
C MET A 1091 -51.73 -2.65 -14.32
N TRP A 1092 -50.92 -2.71 -13.26
CA TRP A 1092 -50.70 -3.97 -12.52
C TRP A 1092 -51.94 -4.53 -11.84
N ASP A 1093 -52.81 -3.70 -11.26
CA ASP A 1093 -54.01 -4.19 -10.57
C ASP A 1093 -54.94 -4.97 -11.51
N GLU A 1094 -55.09 -4.54 -12.77
CA GLU A 1094 -55.89 -5.23 -13.80
C GLU A 1094 -55.20 -6.49 -14.34
N ILE A 1095 -53.88 -6.45 -14.51
CA ILE A 1095 -53.09 -7.62 -14.90
C ILE A 1095 -53.19 -8.70 -13.81
N TYR A 1096 -52.94 -8.34 -12.55
CA TYR A 1096 -52.97 -9.25 -11.40
C TYR A 1096 -54.36 -9.84 -11.16
N ALA A 1097 -55.43 -9.09 -11.44
CA ALA A 1097 -56.80 -9.61 -11.38
C ALA A 1097 -57.02 -10.81 -12.32
N GLN A 1098 -56.33 -10.83 -13.45
CA GLN A 1098 -56.49 -11.85 -14.50
C GLN A 1098 -55.49 -13.00 -14.40
N ILE A 1099 -54.20 -12.72 -14.11
CA ILE A 1099 -53.14 -13.76 -14.12
C ILE A 1099 -52.78 -14.31 -12.73
N LYS A 1100 -53.04 -13.55 -11.65
CA LYS A 1100 -52.74 -13.93 -10.25
C LYS A 1100 -51.30 -14.42 -9.97
N ALA A 1101 -50.33 -13.90 -10.71
CA ALA A 1101 -48.92 -14.28 -10.61
C ALA A 1101 -48.09 -13.24 -9.81
N PRO A 1102 -46.95 -13.64 -9.20
CA PRO A 1102 -46.06 -12.72 -8.51
C PRO A 1102 -45.35 -11.77 -9.49
N PHE A 1103 -45.17 -10.51 -9.09
CA PHE A 1103 -44.38 -9.49 -9.77
C PHE A 1103 -43.11 -9.20 -8.98
N TYR A 1104 -41.97 -9.61 -9.51
CA TYR A 1104 -40.66 -9.41 -8.91
C TYR A 1104 -40.04 -8.10 -9.38
N ILE A 1105 -39.57 -7.29 -8.42
CA ILE A 1105 -38.88 -6.01 -8.69
C ILE A 1105 -37.44 -6.11 -8.20
N VAL A 1106 -36.49 -6.00 -9.12
CA VAL A 1106 -35.04 -6.08 -8.84
C VAL A 1106 -34.34 -4.80 -9.27
N GLY A 1107 -33.53 -4.22 -8.38
CA GLY A 1107 -32.80 -2.99 -8.67
C GLY A 1107 -32.07 -2.40 -7.48
N SER A 1108 -30.88 -1.82 -7.73
CA SER A 1108 -30.11 -1.06 -6.74
C SER A 1108 -30.66 0.35 -6.53
N ASN A 1109 -30.33 0.94 -5.37
CA ASN A 1109 -30.61 2.35 -5.03
C ASN A 1109 -32.08 2.75 -5.09
N ALA A 1110 -33.00 1.84 -4.75
CA ALA A 1110 -34.42 2.17 -4.63
C ALA A 1110 -34.65 3.19 -3.51
N THR A 1111 -35.47 4.21 -3.80
CA THR A 1111 -35.97 5.15 -2.79
C THR A 1111 -36.89 4.43 -1.81
N ASP A 1112 -37.09 5.00 -0.62
CA ASP A 1112 -38.00 4.40 0.37
C ASP A 1112 -39.44 4.36 -0.13
N GLU A 1113 -39.81 5.28 -1.03
CA GLU A 1113 -41.09 5.25 -1.76
C GLU A 1113 -41.23 4.00 -2.63
N ILE A 1114 -40.20 3.61 -3.37
CA ILE A 1114 -40.21 2.39 -4.20
C ILE A 1114 -40.21 1.13 -3.33
N LYS A 1115 -39.44 1.12 -2.24
CA LYS A 1115 -39.43 -0.01 -1.29
C LYS A 1115 -40.82 -0.22 -0.66
N ALA A 1116 -41.52 0.87 -0.36
CA ALA A 1116 -42.87 0.84 0.20
C ALA A 1116 -43.94 0.29 -0.76
N MET A 1117 -43.63 0.11 -2.05
CA MET A 1117 -44.53 -0.52 -3.03
C MET A 1117 -44.61 -2.04 -2.89
N HIS A 1118 -43.76 -2.66 -2.07
CA HIS A 1118 -43.87 -4.09 -1.73
C HIS A 1118 -45.26 -4.40 -1.15
N ASN A 1119 -45.98 -5.36 -1.75
CA ASN A 1119 -47.32 -5.73 -1.33
C ASN A 1119 -47.66 -7.16 -1.77
N GLU A 1120 -47.40 -8.13 -0.90
CA GLU A 1120 -47.66 -9.55 -1.18
C GLU A 1120 -49.14 -9.85 -1.46
N ALA A 1121 -50.08 -9.10 -0.85
CA ALA A 1121 -51.51 -9.29 -1.09
C ALA A 1121 -51.91 -8.98 -2.55
N LYS A 1122 -51.17 -8.07 -3.21
CA LYS A 1122 -51.27 -7.74 -4.63
C LYS A 1122 -50.23 -8.47 -5.50
N GLY A 1123 -49.52 -9.47 -4.95
CA GLY A 1123 -48.48 -10.22 -5.64
C GLY A 1123 -47.19 -9.43 -5.91
N ILE A 1124 -46.99 -8.24 -5.33
CA ILE A 1124 -45.82 -7.39 -5.61
C ILE A 1124 -44.68 -7.75 -4.63
N ILE A 1125 -43.58 -8.28 -5.16
CA ILE A 1125 -42.41 -8.74 -4.40
C ILE A 1125 -41.19 -7.91 -4.76
N PHE A 1126 -40.90 -6.90 -3.93
CA PHE A 1126 -39.65 -6.14 -4.02
C PHE A 1126 -38.46 -6.93 -3.46
N LYS A 1127 -37.51 -7.29 -4.31
CA LYS A 1127 -36.27 -8.02 -3.95
C LYS A 1127 -35.09 -7.09 -3.67
N GLY A 1128 -35.10 -5.87 -4.20
CA GLY A 1128 -33.99 -4.92 -4.06
C GLY A 1128 -32.78 -5.31 -4.89
N PHE A 1129 -31.57 -5.02 -4.39
CA PHE A 1129 -30.33 -5.47 -5.01
C PHE A 1129 -30.11 -6.94 -4.71
N VAL A 1130 -29.80 -7.72 -5.75
CA VAL A 1130 -29.54 -9.17 -5.68
C VAL A 1130 -28.21 -9.48 -6.37
N SER A 1131 -27.59 -10.62 -6.07
CA SER A 1131 -26.35 -11.04 -6.76
C SER A 1131 -26.62 -11.39 -8.22
N GLU A 1132 -25.57 -11.47 -9.05
CA GLU A 1132 -25.72 -11.91 -10.46
C GLU A 1132 -26.29 -13.33 -10.54
N GLU A 1133 -25.94 -14.21 -9.60
CA GLU A 1133 -26.48 -15.58 -9.51
C GLU A 1133 -27.98 -15.56 -9.19
N GLU A 1134 -28.42 -14.77 -8.20
CA GLU A 1134 -29.86 -14.67 -7.88
C GLU A 1134 -30.64 -14.02 -9.03
N LEU A 1135 -30.07 -13.00 -9.69
CA LEU A 1135 -30.69 -12.38 -10.86
C LEU A 1135 -30.82 -13.40 -12.03
N LYS A 1136 -29.76 -14.18 -12.28
CA LYS A 1136 -29.78 -15.26 -13.27
C LYS A 1136 -30.85 -16.29 -12.94
N GLU A 1137 -30.95 -16.70 -11.67
CA GLU A 1137 -32.00 -17.62 -11.23
C GLU A 1137 -33.40 -17.05 -11.48
N LEU A 1138 -33.61 -15.76 -11.22
CA LEU A 1138 -34.89 -15.10 -11.48
C LEU A 1138 -35.26 -15.15 -12.96
N TYR A 1139 -34.35 -14.78 -13.86
CA TYR A 1139 -34.56 -14.90 -15.31
C TYR A 1139 -34.97 -16.34 -15.69
N THR A 1140 -34.32 -17.37 -15.12
CA THR A 1140 -34.70 -18.76 -15.43
C THR A 1140 -36.03 -19.24 -14.85
N LYS A 1141 -36.60 -18.54 -13.85
CA LYS A 1141 -37.85 -18.93 -13.16
C LYS A 1141 -39.08 -18.17 -13.64
N VAL A 1142 -38.91 -16.92 -14.07
CA VAL A 1142 -40.03 -16.05 -14.44
C VAL A 1142 -40.57 -16.43 -15.83
N ARG A 1143 -41.84 -16.13 -16.05
CA ARG A 1143 -42.50 -16.39 -17.33
C ARG A 1143 -42.39 -15.20 -18.29
N LEU A 1144 -42.41 -13.98 -17.76
CA LEU A 1144 -42.47 -12.76 -18.57
C LEU A 1144 -41.63 -11.64 -17.93
N VAL A 1145 -40.95 -10.84 -18.76
CA VAL A 1145 -40.25 -9.62 -18.35
C VAL A 1145 -40.99 -8.39 -18.88
N VAL A 1146 -41.14 -7.36 -18.06
CA VAL A 1146 -41.83 -6.10 -18.41
C VAL A 1146 -40.87 -4.90 -18.34
N VAL A 1147 -40.87 -4.05 -19.36
CA VAL A 1147 -40.07 -2.81 -19.41
C VAL A 1147 -40.91 -1.62 -19.93
N PRO A 1148 -41.76 -1.00 -19.08
CA PRO A 1148 -42.74 0.01 -19.49
C PRO A 1148 -42.20 1.46 -19.44
N LEU A 1149 -41.11 1.74 -20.14
CA LEU A 1149 -40.44 3.04 -20.11
C LEU A 1149 -41.23 4.13 -20.87
N ARG A 1150 -41.41 5.32 -20.28
CA ARG A 1150 -42.08 6.45 -20.96
C ARG A 1150 -41.12 7.43 -21.63
N TYR A 1151 -39.87 7.51 -21.17
CA TYR A 1151 -38.82 8.36 -21.73
C TYR A 1151 -37.43 7.76 -21.49
N GLY A 1152 -36.44 8.22 -22.25
CA GLY A 1152 -35.05 7.76 -22.18
C GLY A 1152 -34.32 7.95 -23.52
N ALA A 1153 -33.08 7.52 -23.59
CA ALA A 1153 -32.29 7.43 -24.82
C ALA A 1153 -31.40 6.17 -24.79
N GLY A 1154 -30.95 5.70 -25.95
CA GLY A 1154 -29.99 4.60 -26.09
C GLY A 1154 -30.57 3.19 -25.90
N VAL A 1155 -29.74 2.18 -26.17
CA VAL A 1155 -30.12 0.76 -26.05
C VAL A 1155 -30.29 0.35 -24.59
N LYS A 1156 -31.42 -0.27 -24.26
CA LYS A 1156 -31.74 -0.71 -22.90
C LYS A 1156 -31.12 -2.08 -22.60
N GLY A 1157 -30.01 -2.08 -21.88
CA GLY A 1157 -29.29 -3.31 -21.53
C GLY A 1157 -30.11 -4.36 -20.79
N LYS A 1158 -31.13 -3.96 -20.01
CA LYS A 1158 -32.01 -4.90 -19.31
C LYS A 1158 -32.96 -5.65 -20.24
N VAL A 1159 -33.34 -5.05 -21.38
CA VAL A 1159 -34.07 -5.75 -22.43
C VAL A 1159 -33.15 -6.77 -23.11
N ILE A 1160 -31.95 -6.36 -23.51
CA ILE A 1160 -30.96 -7.27 -24.12
C ILE A 1160 -30.58 -8.42 -23.18
N GLU A 1161 -30.42 -8.14 -21.89
CA GLU A 1161 -30.12 -9.15 -20.86
C GLU A 1161 -31.26 -10.17 -20.73
N ALA A 1162 -32.53 -9.72 -20.71
CA ALA A 1162 -33.69 -10.62 -20.72
C ALA A 1162 -33.74 -11.49 -22.00
N LEU A 1163 -33.52 -10.87 -23.16
CA LEU A 1163 -33.45 -11.60 -24.44
C LEU A 1163 -32.30 -12.61 -24.47
N TYR A 1164 -31.17 -12.31 -23.82
CA TYR A 1164 -30.02 -13.22 -23.72
C TYR A 1164 -30.33 -14.48 -22.90
N TYR A 1165 -31.19 -14.36 -21.87
CA TYR A 1165 -31.77 -15.51 -21.16
C TYR A 1165 -32.97 -16.13 -21.87
N GLY A 1166 -33.36 -15.58 -23.03
CA GLY A 1166 -34.47 -16.05 -23.84
C GLY A 1166 -35.83 -15.79 -23.19
N ASP A 1167 -35.94 -14.84 -22.28
CA ASP A 1167 -37.22 -14.55 -21.62
C ASP A 1167 -38.13 -13.73 -22.55
N PRO A 1168 -39.42 -14.08 -22.68
CA PRO A 1168 -40.39 -13.25 -23.37
C PRO A 1168 -40.47 -11.85 -22.74
N VAL A 1169 -40.42 -10.81 -23.57
CA VAL A 1169 -40.42 -9.40 -23.13
C VAL A 1169 -41.63 -8.66 -23.67
N ILE A 1170 -42.28 -7.85 -22.83
CA ILE A 1170 -43.19 -6.79 -23.27
C ILE A 1170 -42.65 -5.42 -22.82
N THR A 1171 -42.62 -4.47 -23.74
CA THR A 1171 -42.02 -3.15 -23.53
C THR A 1171 -42.74 -2.07 -24.33
N THR A 1172 -42.39 -0.81 -24.11
CA THR A 1172 -42.84 0.33 -24.91
C THR A 1172 -41.91 0.56 -26.10
N SER A 1173 -42.32 1.39 -27.05
CA SER A 1173 -41.46 1.83 -28.16
C SER A 1173 -40.15 2.47 -27.67
N VAL A 1174 -40.20 3.18 -26.54
CA VAL A 1174 -39.03 3.77 -25.87
C VAL A 1174 -38.11 2.71 -25.26
N GLY A 1175 -38.66 1.63 -24.72
CA GLY A 1175 -37.87 0.51 -24.19
C GLY A 1175 -37.24 -0.36 -25.29
N ALA A 1176 -37.89 -0.45 -26.45
CA ALA A 1176 -37.38 -1.11 -27.66
C ALA A 1176 -36.40 -0.25 -28.48
N GLU A 1177 -36.16 1.01 -28.10
CA GLU A 1177 -35.28 1.92 -28.85
C GLU A 1177 -33.88 1.30 -29.06
N GLY A 1178 -33.45 1.26 -30.33
CA GLY A 1178 -32.15 0.69 -30.72
C GLY A 1178 -32.09 -0.85 -30.78
N ILE A 1179 -33.20 -1.55 -30.57
CA ILE A 1179 -33.31 -3.00 -30.68
C ILE A 1179 -34.17 -3.34 -31.91
N ASP A 1180 -33.62 -4.16 -32.82
CA ASP A 1180 -34.24 -4.43 -34.11
C ASP A 1180 -35.39 -5.43 -33.97
N ASN A 1181 -36.63 -5.00 -34.25
CA ASN A 1181 -37.83 -5.83 -34.10
C ASN A 1181 -38.12 -6.75 -35.30
N SER A 1182 -37.16 -6.98 -36.20
CA SER A 1182 -37.31 -7.95 -37.31
C SER A 1182 -37.49 -9.41 -36.86
N TYR A 1183 -37.29 -9.71 -35.56
CA TYR A 1183 -37.30 -11.07 -35.02
C TYR A 1183 -38.48 -11.39 -34.09
N ASN A 1184 -39.56 -10.60 -33.97
CA ASN A 1184 -40.70 -10.92 -33.05
C ASN A 1184 -40.32 -11.29 -31.60
N GLN A 1185 -39.12 -10.91 -31.14
CA GLN A 1185 -38.53 -11.33 -29.87
C GLN A 1185 -39.11 -10.63 -28.64
N MET A 1186 -39.94 -9.60 -28.86
CA MET A 1186 -40.63 -8.85 -27.82
C MET A 1186 -41.95 -8.26 -28.35
N LEU A 1187 -42.89 -7.96 -27.45
CA LEU A 1187 -44.09 -7.20 -27.77
C LEU A 1187 -43.93 -5.72 -27.42
N ILE A 1188 -44.39 -4.86 -28.31
CA ILE A 1188 -44.40 -3.41 -28.13
C ILE A 1188 -45.85 -2.95 -27.88
N ALA A 1189 -46.05 -2.17 -26.82
CA ALA A 1189 -47.31 -1.49 -26.49
C ALA A 1189 -46.99 -0.17 -25.78
N ASP A 1190 -47.54 0.95 -26.26
CA ASP A 1190 -47.27 2.27 -25.69
C ASP A 1190 -48.40 2.74 -24.75
N GLU A 1191 -49.64 2.37 -25.05
CA GLU A 1191 -50.82 2.78 -24.27
C GLU A 1191 -51.19 1.74 -23.18
N PRO A 1192 -51.64 2.15 -21.98
CA PRO A 1192 -51.96 1.24 -20.87
C PRO A 1192 -52.91 0.10 -21.24
N ASP A 1193 -54.05 0.39 -21.85
CA ASP A 1193 -55.07 -0.61 -22.19
C ASP A 1193 -54.53 -1.67 -23.16
N GLU A 1194 -53.70 -1.23 -24.12
CA GLU A 1194 -53.03 -2.11 -25.07
C GLU A 1194 -51.97 -2.97 -24.36
N PHE A 1195 -51.19 -2.37 -23.45
CA PHE A 1195 -50.15 -3.05 -22.68
C PHE A 1195 -50.76 -4.14 -21.79
N ILE A 1196 -51.84 -3.84 -21.07
CA ILE A 1196 -52.57 -4.80 -20.22
C ILE A 1196 -53.06 -5.96 -21.07
N THR A 1197 -53.76 -5.67 -22.17
CA THR A 1197 -54.33 -6.68 -23.07
C THR A 1197 -53.25 -7.61 -23.63
N LYS A 1198 -52.15 -7.06 -24.15
CA LYS A 1198 -51.03 -7.83 -24.70
C LYS A 1198 -50.29 -8.62 -23.63
N CYS A 1199 -50.09 -8.05 -22.44
CA CYS A 1199 -49.42 -8.71 -21.32
C CYS A 1199 -50.19 -9.95 -20.86
N VAL A 1200 -51.51 -9.83 -20.64
CA VAL A 1200 -52.36 -10.96 -20.21
C VAL A 1200 -52.48 -12.02 -21.29
N ALA A 1201 -52.66 -11.61 -22.56
CA ALA A 1201 -52.71 -12.54 -23.68
C ALA A 1201 -51.40 -13.34 -23.82
N LEU A 1202 -50.24 -12.66 -23.78
CA LEU A 1202 -48.95 -13.32 -23.88
C LEU A 1202 -48.68 -14.25 -22.68
N TYR A 1203 -49.01 -13.83 -21.45
CA TYR A 1203 -48.77 -14.64 -20.25
C TYR A 1203 -49.54 -15.98 -20.25
N THR A 1204 -50.69 -16.02 -20.94
CA THR A 1204 -51.58 -17.20 -20.99
C THR A 1204 -51.34 -18.08 -22.22
N ASP A 1205 -50.76 -17.54 -23.29
CA ASP A 1205 -50.44 -18.28 -24.51
C ASP A 1205 -49.05 -18.94 -24.44
N LYS A 1206 -49.04 -20.22 -24.10
CA LYS A 1206 -47.82 -21.03 -23.94
C LYS A 1206 -47.02 -21.17 -25.24
N GLU A 1207 -47.68 -21.23 -26.39
CA GLU A 1207 -46.99 -21.39 -27.67
C GLU A 1207 -46.39 -20.07 -28.12
N ALA A 1208 -47.09 -18.94 -27.90
CA ALA A 1208 -46.52 -17.61 -28.12
C ALA A 1208 -45.26 -17.37 -27.27
N LEU A 1209 -45.26 -17.77 -25.98
CA LEU A 1209 -44.10 -17.64 -25.10
C LEU A 1209 -42.89 -18.45 -25.60
N LYS A 1210 -43.11 -19.71 -26.01
CA LYS A 1210 -42.03 -20.56 -26.55
C LYS A 1210 -41.48 -20.02 -27.86
N ASN A 1211 -42.35 -19.56 -28.76
CA ASN A 1211 -41.92 -18.95 -30.02
C ASN A 1211 -41.08 -17.70 -29.74
N MET A 1212 -41.52 -16.83 -28.83
CA MET A 1212 -40.76 -15.63 -28.45
C MET A 1212 -39.41 -15.96 -27.81
N HIS A 1213 -39.33 -17.02 -27.00
CA HIS A 1213 -38.06 -17.51 -26.45
C HIS A 1213 -37.07 -17.93 -27.55
N MET A 1214 -37.55 -18.71 -28.55
CA MET A 1214 -36.72 -19.15 -29.67
C MET A 1214 -36.20 -17.94 -30.47
N GLU A 1215 -37.10 -17.02 -30.79
CA GLU A 1215 -36.79 -15.79 -31.53
C GLU A 1215 -35.82 -14.87 -30.76
N ALA A 1216 -35.99 -14.72 -29.45
CA ALA A 1216 -35.06 -13.97 -28.59
C ALA A 1216 -33.65 -14.57 -28.60
N THR A 1217 -33.57 -15.90 -28.46
CA THR A 1217 -32.30 -16.64 -28.48
C THR A 1217 -31.62 -16.53 -29.85
N GLU A 1218 -32.38 -16.61 -30.94
CA GLU A 1218 -31.88 -16.45 -32.30
C GLU A 1218 -31.40 -15.01 -32.56
N TYR A 1219 -32.19 -14.01 -32.16
CA TYR A 1219 -31.83 -12.59 -32.24
C TYR A 1219 -30.48 -12.31 -31.55
N VAL A 1220 -30.32 -12.76 -30.31
CA VAL A 1220 -29.10 -12.52 -29.51
C VAL A 1220 -27.89 -13.24 -30.12
N LYS A 1221 -28.02 -14.47 -30.60
CA LYS A 1221 -26.95 -15.18 -31.33
C LYS A 1221 -26.55 -14.46 -32.63
N ASN A 1222 -27.53 -13.97 -33.38
CA ASN A 1222 -27.31 -13.35 -34.69
C ASN A 1222 -26.82 -11.89 -34.62
N ARG A 1223 -27.04 -11.18 -33.51
CA ARG A 1223 -26.71 -9.74 -33.37
C ARG A 1223 -25.70 -9.40 -32.27
N HIS A 1224 -25.66 -10.16 -31.19
CA HIS A 1224 -24.86 -9.86 -29.99
C HIS A 1224 -23.71 -10.86 -29.74
N SER A 1225 -23.48 -11.82 -30.64
CA SER A 1225 -22.28 -12.67 -30.61
C SER A 1225 -21.02 -11.91 -31.02
N ILE A 1226 -19.87 -12.36 -30.52
CA ILE A 1226 -18.56 -11.82 -30.92
C ILE A 1226 -18.39 -11.83 -32.45
N ASP A 1227 -18.87 -12.86 -33.16
CA ASP A 1227 -18.84 -12.92 -34.63
C ASP A 1227 -19.75 -11.90 -35.30
N ALA A 1228 -20.98 -11.74 -34.82
CA ALA A 1228 -21.92 -10.77 -35.35
C ALA A 1228 -21.41 -9.33 -35.18
N VAL A 1229 -20.95 -8.98 -33.97
CA VAL A 1229 -20.45 -7.64 -33.66
C VAL A 1229 -19.15 -7.35 -34.40
N TRP A 1230 -18.23 -8.31 -34.44
CA TRP A 1230 -16.98 -8.16 -35.20
C TRP A 1230 -17.23 -7.89 -36.69
N LYS A 1231 -18.22 -8.55 -37.30
CA LYS A 1231 -18.56 -8.33 -38.71
C LYS A 1231 -18.94 -6.88 -39.02
N ILE A 1232 -19.49 -6.14 -38.06
CA ILE A 1232 -19.91 -4.74 -38.20
C ILE A 1232 -18.70 -3.78 -38.16
N ILE A 1233 -17.73 -4.06 -37.29
CA ILE A 1233 -16.64 -3.12 -36.98
C ILE A 1233 -15.28 -3.52 -37.57
N LYS A 1234 -15.11 -4.76 -38.07
CA LYS A 1234 -13.81 -5.30 -38.51
C LYS A 1234 -13.07 -4.43 -39.53
N GLU A 1235 -13.80 -3.68 -40.37
CA GLU A 1235 -13.20 -2.83 -41.42
C GLU A 1235 -12.58 -1.55 -40.85
N ASP A 1236 -12.97 -1.19 -39.62
CA ASP A 1236 -12.47 -0.03 -38.92
C ASP A 1236 -11.17 -0.32 -38.15
N PHE A 1237 -10.76 -1.59 -38.04
CA PHE A 1237 -9.56 -2.02 -37.33
C PHE A 1237 -8.50 -2.55 -38.29
#